data_AF-A0A9D7C9M2-F1
#
_entry.id   AF-A0A9D7C9M2-F1
#
_cell.length_a   1.000
_cell.length_b   1.000
_cell.length_c   1.000
_cell.angle_alpha   90.00
_cell.angle_beta   90.00
_cell.angle_gamma   90.00
#
_symmetry.space_group_name_H-M   'P 1'
#
loop_
_entity.id
_entity.type
_entity.pdbx_description
1 polymer ?
#
loop_
_entity_poly.entity_id
_entity_poly.type
_entity_poly.pdbx_seq_one_letter_code
_entity_poly.pdbx_strand_id
1 'polypeptide(L)'
;MAGLPDGSAASISVSGPAGFARIVTGSVTLSGLSLGTYDIAVSPITVGTDRYEGSSSAPNVTVAGGATANANVAYLIASGAIAVSASGLPAGAAGDVAITGPSGFARTVATGSTLGGLAPGRYRLSPTAVTVEDATYAPMTPSVDVVVAASATPAAAAFPYQLASGTLIVSIAGLPGGMPASAIVAGPNSFRRTVTSGDRLANLVPGTYTITADPVTVGADAYGVAAPVSVVVLPSAVPHSAALTYALATGRLTVTVIGLPSGSNAGITVTGPQGYARAVTATQTLVGLAPGQYTVAADGVSATAAAYGASPASQTVAVAASTTPATATVSYAVTTGALTIAVTGLPQAVAAAITVAGPNGFSASIATSTTLIGLAPGSYTLTAANAVAGTHRYAPTPSTRTVSVAAGDTPTATAFAYALASGGIALTVTGLPTNVLASIAVTGPDGYSRAVTATTLLLGLTPGTYTVVSQAVQSGSAAWAPNPQSQTVSVTPSTSAVTTTVNYVTATGALALTVSGLPIGVSASVSVTGPNAYSHAVTASATLSGLVQGSYTVVAGTVSSSGTTYTPSATSQNVSVGGGATSSISVTYTGSAPPPPPPPSGLNLTIDGMHIQQVVQTYGGTVPTITGRNGLLRVFVKANGANTATPAVRVRFYDGATLTNTITINAPGSAVPQAVAQGTLTSSWNYLIPSASLLPGLRILADVDPNGTVVETSETDNTYPSSGTPAAIDVRTVPTFSIRMVPVLQSATGLQGGVTVGNAASYLADTRALYPLDAVDVDVRAPFTTNSDTLKSNDANGAWNQILSEVNALRAADGSTRYYYGIVNVSYSSGIAGLGYVPGRAAIGWDKLPSATGVMAHELGHNFGRFHAPSCGAGGADPSYPVAEGRLGTYGYDLSSNALKDSARYDLMGYCNPTWISPYTFTSVLSYRTSNPINATALVAGNSSRRGLLVWGRVQNGQVILEPTYEVDAPPSLPQRPGRNRLQGFGPLGQVLFDLPFDGERLADHPDGTAQNFAFVIPFDMMRGQEPTLVRATAGAARAEFGSTAAVATTADVPVAERIGAGAVRVRWNGGSTRGVMVRHPATGDILAFGRGGEATVYTAESTLDIVTSDGVRSERRRIGVGGAPPSRRR
;
A
#
# COMPACT_ATOMS: atom_id res chain seq x y z
N MET A 1 -110.65 -33.84 54.66
CA MET A 1 -109.21 -33.62 54.93
C MET A 1 -108.80 -32.27 54.35
N ALA A 2 -107.91 -31.53 55.02
CA ALA A 2 -107.37 -30.25 54.55
C ALA A 2 -105.85 -30.19 54.74
N GLY A 3 -105.15 -29.38 53.94
CA GLY A 3 -103.72 -29.08 54.12
C GLY A 3 -102.71 -30.05 53.46
N LEU A 4 -103.18 -31.07 52.74
CA LEU A 4 -102.33 -31.83 51.80
C LEU A 4 -102.38 -31.22 50.39
N PRO A 5 -101.32 -31.37 49.58
CA PRO A 5 -101.36 -31.00 48.16
C PRO A 5 -102.46 -31.75 47.41
N ASP A 6 -103.12 -31.07 46.47
CA ASP A 6 -104.20 -31.65 45.66
C ASP A 6 -103.79 -32.98 45.01
N GLY A 7 -104.67 -33.98 45.09
CA GLY A 7 -104.43 -35.34 44.61
C GLY A 7 -103.71 -36.27 45.61
N SER A 8 -103.27 -35.77 46.76
CA SER A 8 -102.68 -36.59 47.82
C SER A 8 -103.75 -37.15 48.76
N ALA A 9 -103.78 -38.46 48.95
CA ALA A 9 -104.69 -39.11 49.88
C ALA A 9 -103.92 -39.67 51.08
N ALA A 10 -104.24 -39.20 52.28
CA ALA A 10 -103.79 -39.83 53.52
C ALA A 10 -104.77 -40.91 53.98
N SER A 11 -104.23 -41.96 54.60
CA SER A 11 -105.02 -43.01 55.23
C SER A 11 -105.30 -42.63 56.68
N ILE A 12 -106.58 -42.58 57.04
CA ILE A 12 -107.06 -42.35 58.40
C ILE A 12 -107.68 -43.65 58.89
N SER A 13 -107.29 -44.12 60.07
CA SER A 13 -107.91 -45.30 60.67
C SER A 13 -109.04 -44.88 61.62
N VAL A 14 -110.21 -45.48 61.46
CA VAL A 14 -111.41 -45.28 62.29
C VAL A 14 -111.78 -46.61 62.94
N SER A 15 -111.80 -46.69 64.26
CA SER A 15 -112.12 -47.91 65.02
C SER A 15 -113.15 -47.66 66.11
N GLY A 16 -114.03 -48.61 66.43
CA GLY A 16 -115.11 -48.40 67.41
C GLY A 16 -115.82 -49.68 67.90
N PRO A 17 -117.02 -49.55 68.49
CA PRO A 17 -117.71 -50.63 69.21
C PRO A 17 -118.10 -51.80 68.30
N ALA A 18 -118.35 -52.96 68.91
CA ALA A 18 -118.66 -54.21 68.21
C ALA A 18 -117.60 -54.66 67.19
N GLY A 19 -116.34 -54.25 67.40
CA GLY A 19 -115.21 -54.64 66.54
C GLY A 19 -115.11 -53.88 65.22
N PHE A 20 -115.80 -52.74 65.09
CA PHE A 20 -115.73 -51.94 63.87
C PHE A 20 -114.32 -51.36 63.69
N ALA A 21 -113.70 -51.58 62.53
CA ALA A 21 -112.49 -50.89 62.12
C ALA A 21 -112.49 -50.67 60.60
N ARG A 22 -112.19 -49.44 60.16
CA ARG A 22 -112.13 -49.04 58.75
C ARG A 22 -110.97 -48.08 58.56
N ILE A 23 -110.21 -48.29 57.50
CA ILE A 23 -109.31 -47.26 56.97
C ILE A 23 -110.09 -46.49 55.93
N VAL A 24 -110.03 -45.17 56.02
CA VAL A 24 -110.67 -44.25 55.11
C VAL A 24 -109.63 -43.36 54.46
N THR A 25 -109.85 -43.11 53.17
CA THR A 25 -109.06 -42.20 52.36
C THR A 25 -110.00 -41.15 51.79
N GLY A 26 -109.73 -39.88 52.07
CA GLY A 26 -110.62 -38.77 51.75
C GLY A 26 -111.67 -38.47 52.83
N SER A 27 -112.49 -37.45 52.58
CA SER A 27 -113.68 -37.18 53.38
C SER A 27 -114.74 -38.23 53.06
N VAL A 28 -115.13 -39.04 54.05
CA VAL A 28 -116.13 -40.11 53.86
C VAL A 28 -117.16 -40.09 54.98
N THR A 29 -118.40 -40.43 54.64
CA THR A 29 -119.47 -40.68 55.61
C THR A 29 -119.57 -42.18 55.83
N LEU A 30 -119.40 -42.64 57.07
CA LEU A 30 -119.60 -44.04 57.46
C LEU A 30 -121.01 -44.18 58.06
N SER A 31 -121.87 -44.98 57.42
CA SER A 31 -123.26 -45.21 57.81
C SER A 31 -123.48 -46.62 58.37
N GLY A 32 -124.61 -46.84 59.07
CA GLY A 32 -124.93 -48.12 59.70
C GLY A 32 -124.06 -48.46 60.93
N LEU A 33 -123.44 -47.45 61.52
CA LEU A 33 -122.60 -47.60 62.70
C LEU A 33 -123.43 -47.95 63.94
N SER A 34 -122.89 -48.83 64.77
CA SER A 34 -123.45 -49.11 66.09
C SER A 34 -123.28 -47.91 67.00
N LEU A 35 -124.17 -47.75 67.97
CA LEU A 35 -124.08 -46.68 68.94
C LEU A 35 -122.81 -46.82 69.78
N GLY A 36 -122.08 -45.71 69.97
CA GLY A 36 -120.89 -45.64 70.83
C GLY A 36 -119.75 -44.81 70.22
N THR A 37 -118.57 -44.87 70.85
CA THR A 37 -117.43 -43.99 70.55
C THR A 37 -116.45 -44.63 69.57
N TYR A 38 -116.03 -43.87 68.57
CA TYR A 38 -115.08 -44.25 67.53
C TYR A 38 -113.78 -43.42 67.64
N ASP A 39 -112.63 -44.07 67.63
CA ASP A 39 -111.28 -43.50 67.58
C ASP A 39 -110.86 -43.16 66.14
N ILE A 40 -110.14 -42.05 65.97
CA ILE A 40 -109.61 -41.56 64.68
C ILE A 40 -108.11 -41.33 64.81
N ALA A 41 -107.33 -42.22 64.20
CA ALA A 41 -105.87 -42.16 64.17
C ALA A 41 -105.35 -41.70 62.80
N VAL A 42 -104.40 -40.76 62.81
CA VAL A 42 -103.86 -40.11 61.62
C VAL A 42 -102.34 -40.34 61.56
N SER A 43 -101.85 -40.85 60.42
CA SER A 43 -100.41 -41.07 60.20
C SER A 43 -99.78 -39.94 59.38
N PRO A 44 -98.49 -39.62 59.60
CA PRO A 44 -97.75 -38.71 58.74
C PRO A 44 -97.67 -39.24 57.30
N ILE A 45 -97.53 -38.34 56.32
CA ILE A 45 -97.39 -38.69 54.91
C ILE A 45 -96.26 -37.87 54.27
N THR A 46 -95.52 -38.47 53.35
CA THR A 46 -94.53 -37.76 52.53
C THR A 46 -95.09 -37.63 51.11
N VAL A 47 -95.13 -36.40 50.60
CA VAL A 47 -95.55 -36.08 49.23
C VAL A 47 -94.37 -35.41 48.53
N GLY A 48 -93.81 -36.06 47.51
CA GLY A 48 -92.53 -35.63 46.93
C GLY A 48 -91.39 -35.76 47.95
N THR A 49 -90.63 -34.68 48.18
CA THR A 49 -89.62 -34.62 49.25
C THR A 49 -90.18 -34.10 50.57
N ASP A 50 -91.42 -33.60 50.58
CA ASP A 50 -91.94 -32.90 51.74
C ASP A 50 -92.74 -33.83 52.65
N ARG A 51 -92.43 -33.77 53.94
CA ARG A 51 -93.12 -34.52 54.98
C ARG A 51 -94.23 -33.67 55.56
N TYR A 52 -95.43 -34.25 55.71
CA TYR A 52 -96.60 -33.64 56.30
C TYR A 52 -97.04 -34.44 57.54
N GLU A 53 -97.37 -33.73 58.60
CA GLU A 53 -97.87 -34.29 59.86
C GLU A 53 -99.37 -34.02 59.99
N GLY A 54 -100.15 -35.06 60.29
CA GLY A 54 -101.61 -35.01 60.32
C GLY A 54 -102.17 -34.99 61.75
N SER A 55 -103.25 -34.24 61.95
CA SER A 55 -103.97 -34.18 63.23
C SER A 55 -105.49 -34.22 63.01
N SER A 56 -106.22 -34.86 63.93
CA SER A 56 -107.69 -34.89 63.92
C SER A 56 -108.28 -33.85 64.88
N SER A 57 -109.33 -33.14 64.46
CA SER A 57 -110.06 -32.18 65.28
C SER A 57 -110.84 -32.84 66.42
N ALA A 58 -111.14 -34.13 66.29
CA ALA A 58 -111.79 -34.95 67.32
C ALA A 58 -111.24 -36.38 67.19
N PRO A 59 -110.26 -36.78 68.01
CA PRO A 59 -109.68 -38.12 67.95
C PRO A 59 -110.66 -39.20 68.45
N ASN A 60 -111.71 -38.81 69.17
CA ASN A 60 -112.79 -39.68 69.63
C ASN A 60 -114.15 -39.05 69.29
N VAL A 61 -115.03 -39.80 68.64
CA VAL A 61 -116.33 -39.30 68.17
C VAL A 61 -117.42 -40.28 68.57
N THR A 62 -118.47 -39.81 69.26
CA THR A 62 -119.58 -40.67 69.70
C THR A 62 -120.77 -40.57 68.75
N VAL A 63 -121.25 -41.72 68.27
CA VAL A 63 -122.41 -41.84 67.39
C VAL A 63 -123.64 -42.24 68.22
N ALA A 64 -124.69 -41.41 68.18
CA ALA A 64 -125.96 -41.60 68.90
C ALA A 64 -127.12 -41.87 67.93
N GLY A 65 -128.25 -42.40 68.45
CA GLY A 65 -129.38 -42.86 67.64
C GLY A 65 -129.94 -41.79 66.71
N GLY A 66 -129.79 -41.98 65.40
CA GLY A 66 -130.26 -41.06 64.37
C GLY A 66 -129.40 -39.81 64.11
N ALA A 67 -128.24 -39.65 64.77
CA ALA A 67 -127.38 -38.48 64.64
C ALA A 67 -126.08 -38.78 63.85
N THR A 68 -125.57 -37.77 63.14
CA THR A 68 -124.26 -37.80 62.47
C THR A 68 -123.22 -37.09 63.33
N ALA A 69 -122.06 -37.70 63.51
CA ALA A 69 -120.94 -37.10 64.22
C ALA A 69 -119.74 -36.91 63.27
N ASN A 70 -119.06 -35.77 63.36
CA ASN A 70 -118.05 -35.34 62.38
C ASN A 70 -116.65 -35.19 63.03
N ALA A 71 -115.60 -35.52 62.28
CA ALA A 71 -114.22 -35.21 62.61
C ALA A 71 -113.43 -34.76 61.38
N ASN A 72 -112.64 -33.70 61.53
CA ASN A 72 -111.84 -33.12 60.47
C ASN A 72 -110.36 -33.43 60.68
N VAL A 73 -109.70 -33.99 59.66
CA VAL A 73 -108.25 -34.21 59.68
C VAL A 73 -107.54 -33.15 58.86
N ALA A 74 -106.54 -32.49 59.45
CA ALA A 74 -105.70 -31.48 58.82
C ALA A 74 -104.22 -31.88 58.83
N TYR A 75 -103.52 -31.60 57.73
CA TYR A 75 -102.08 -31.84 57.58
C TYR A 75 -101.32 -30.51 57.47
N LEU A 76 -100.16 -30.43 58.12
CA LEU A 76 -99.22 -29.32 57.98
C LEU A 76 -97.86 -29.84 57.53
N ILE A 77 -97.18 -29.05 56.69
CA ILE A 77 -95.81 -29.39 56.28
C ILE A 77 -94.88 -29.35 57.50
N ALA A 78 -93.99 -30.34 57.59
CA ALA A 78 -93.06 -30.55 58.69
C ALA A 78 -91.59 -30.54 58.25
N SER A 79 -91.32 -30.45 56.94
CA SER A 79 -89.98 -30.30 56.36
C SER A 79 -89.83 -28.98 55.62
N GLY A 80 -88.59 -28.58 55.33
CA GLY A 80 -88.27 -27.46 54.45
C GLY A 80 -87.26 -27.85 53.38
N ALA A 81 -86.80 -26.85 52.63
CA ALA A 81 -85.82 -27.02 51.56
C ALA A 81 -84.80 -25.88 51.56
N ILE A 82 -83.63 -26.09 50.95
CA ILE A 82 -82.64 -25.03 50.67
C ILE A 82 -82.40 -24.97 49.16
N ALA A 83 -82.51 -23.79 48.57
CA ALA A 83 -82.11 -23.53 47.19
C ALA A 83 -80.73 -22.87 47.17
N VAL A 84 -79.76 -23.50 46.51
CA VAL A 84 -78.38 -23.02 46.41
C VAL A 84 -78.16 -22.41 45.04
N SER A 85 -77.70 -21.16 44.97
CA SER A 85 -77.37 -20.48 43.72
C SER A 85 -75.95 -19.92 43.75
N ALA A 86 -75.34 -19.78 42.57
CA ALA A 86 -74.05 -19.11 42.40
C ALA A 86 -74.09 -18.12 41.25
N SER A 87 -73.30 -17.06 41.38
CA SER A 87 -73.12 -16.01 40.37
C SER A 87 -71.64 -15.68 40.21
N GLY A 88 -71.22 -15.21 39.03
CA GLY A 88 -69.81 -14.87 38.77
C GLY A 88 -68.92 -16.06 38.35
N LEU A 89 -69.49 -17.26 38.23
CA LEU A 89 -68.87 -18.40 37.56
C LEU A 89 -69.11 -18.32 36.03
N PRO A 90 -68.21 -18.88 35.20
CA PRO A 90 -68.44 -19.06 33.77
C PRO A 90 -69.72 -19.86 33.47
N ALA A 91 -70.35 -19.59 32.33
CA ALA A 91 -71.59 -20.27 31.93
C ALA A 91 -71.41 -21.80 31.90
N GLY A 92 -72.30 -22.54 32.57
CA GLY A 92 -72.26 -24.00 32.67
C GLY A 92 -71.38 -24.54 33.81
N ALA A 93 -70.63 -23.70 34.53
CA ALA A 93 -69.86 -24.11 35.69
C ALA A 93 -70.73 -24.09 36.97
N ALA A 94 -70.60 -25.14 37.79
CA ALA A 94 -71.22 -25.23 39.10
C ALA A 94 -70.15 -25.57 40.15
N GLY A 95 -70.27 -24.99 41.34
CA GLY A 95 -69.40 -25.28 42.48
C GLY A 95 -70.04 -26.26 43.45
N ASP A 96 -69.22 -27.04 44.14
CA ASP A 96 -69.69 -27.89 45.23
C ASP A 96 -69.91 -27.08 46.50
N VAL A 97 -71.03 -27.33 47.17
CA VAL A 97 -71.40 -26.71 48.44
C VAL A 97 -71.66 -27.81 49.46
N ALA A 98 -70.79 -27.90 50.46
CA ALA A 98 -70.98 -28.80 51.59
C ALA A 98 -72.01 -28.18 52.54
N ILE A 99 -73.10 -28.91 52.80
CA ILE A 99 -74.19 -28.51 53.68
C ILE A 99 -74.17 -29.41 54.91
N THR A 100 -74.11 -28.82 56.09
CA THR A 100 -74.20 -29.53 57.38
C THR A 100 -75.36 -28.97 58.20
N GLY A 101 -76.02 -29.80 59.01
CA GLY A 101 -77.25 -29.40 59.71
C GLY A 101 -77.58 -30.24 60.95
N PRO A 102 -78.79 -30.08 61.49
CA PRO A 102 -79.23 -30.75 62.72
C PRO A 102 -79.13 -32.28 62.63
N SER A 103 -79.01 -32.94 63.79
CA SER A 103 -78.97 -34.41 63.91
C SER A 103 -77.87 -35.09 63.07
N GLY A 104 -76.76 -34.39 62.83
CA GLY A 104 -75.62 -34.91 62.07
C GLY A 104 -75.83 -34.91 60.56
N PHE A 105 -76.81 -34.17 60.04
CA PHE A 105 -77.03 -34.06 58.60
C PHE A 105 -75.80 -33.50 57.89
N ALA A 106 -75.32 -34.17 56.84
CA ALA A 106 -74.26 -33.69 55.98
C ALA A 106 -74.50 -34.14 54.54
N ARG A 107 -74.43 -33.21 53.59
CA ARG A 107 -74.57 -33.49 52.15
C ARG A 107 -73.83 -32.45 51.33
N THR A 108 -73.17 -32.86 50.25
CA THR A 108 -72.64 -31.92 49.25
C THR A 108 -73.61 -31.84 48.07
N VAL A 109 -73.89 -30.61 47.63
CA VAL A 109 -74.71 -30.36 46.45
C VAL A 109 -74.03 -29.35 45.54
N ALA A 110 -74.28 -29.44 44.23
CA ALA A 110 -73.80 -28.44 43.29
C ALA A 110 -74.63 -27.14 43.40
N THR A 111 -74.01 -26.00 43.19
CA THR A 111 -74.71 -24.72 43.02
C THR A 111 -75.70 -24.81 41.85
N GLY A 112 -76.90 -24.26 42.01
CA GLY A 112 -78.02 -24.40 41.07
C GLY A 112 -79.01 -25.50 41.46
N SER A 113 -78.76 -26.25 42.54
CA SER A 113 -79.65 -27.30 43.04
C SER A 113 -80.58 -26.81 44.17
N THR A 114 -81.69 -27.53 44.35
CA THR A 114 -82.57 -27.39 45.53
C THR A 114 -82.60 -28.70 46.31
N LEU A 115 -82.32 -28.63 47.61
CA LEU A 115 -82.28 -29.77 48.52
C LEU A 115 -83.52 -29.73 49.43
N GLY A 116 -84.51 -30.58 49.15
CA GLY A 116 -85.76 -30.70 49.90
C GLY A 116 -85.76 -31.78 50.98
N GLY A 117 -86.83 -31.85 51.77
CA GLY A 117 -87.02 -32.86 52.82
C GLY A 117 -86.16 -32.65 54.08
N LEU A 118 -85.70 -31.42 54.29
CA LEU A 118 -84.84 -31.06 55.42
C LEU A 118 -85.67 -30.84 56.69
N ALA A 119 -85.16 -31.31 57.82
CA ALA A 119 -85.77 -30.99 59.11
C ALA A 119 -85.63 -29.49 59.41
N PRO A 120 -86.63 -28.83 60.01
CA PRO A 120 -86.48 -27.43 60.41
C PRO A 120 -85.31 -27.24 61.36
N GLY A 121 -84.49 -26.22 61.12
CA GLY A 121 -83.29 -25.94 61.91
C GLY A 121 -82.23 -25.15 61.14
N ARG A 122 -81.08 -24.94 61.77
CA ARG A 122 -79.97 -24.17 61.19
C ARG A 122 -79.00 -25.07 60.44
N TYR A 123 -78.72 -24.72 59.19
CA TYR A 123 -77.79 -25.41 58.30
C TYR A 123 -76.61 -24.50 57.97
N ARG A 124 -75.39 -25.03 57.94
CA ARG A 124 -74.18 -24.33 57.48
C ARG A 124 -73.79 -24.81 56.11
N LEU A 125 -73.67 -23.90 55.16
CA LEU A 125 -73.29 -24.14 53.78
C LEU A 125 -71.88 -23.57 53.53
N SER A 126 -70.96 -24.39 53.02
CA SER A 126 -69.56 -24.01 52.77
C SER A 126 -69.21 -24.30 51.30
N PRO A 127 -69.21 -23.30 50.41
CA PRO A 127 -68.78 -23.47 49.01
C PRO A 127 -67.26 -23.65 48.88
N THR A 128 -66.82 -24.37 47.86
CA THR A 128 -65.40 -24.48 47.49
C THR A 128 -65.05 -23.67 46.25
N ALA A 129 -63.78 -23.29 46.09
CA ALA A 129 -63.32 -22.68 44.85
C ALA A 129 -63.51 -23.63 43.65
N VAL A 130 -63.76 -23.05 42.48
CA VAL A 130 -64.02 -23.77 41.22
C VAL A 130 -62.97 -23.38 40.21
N THR A 131 -62.28 -24.36 39.64
CA THR A 131 -61.36 -24.16 38.52
C THR A 131 -62.07 -24.52 37.23
N VAL A 132 -62.15 -23.56 36.31
CA VAL A 132 -62.72 -23.76 34.98
C VAL A 132 -61.63 -23.46 33.97
N GLU A 133 -61.34 -24.46 33.12
CA GLU A 133 -60.16 -24.46 32.23
C GLU A 133 -58.86 -24.20 33.03
N ASP A 134 -58.31 -22.99 32.94
CA ASP A 134 -57.08 -22.56 33.62
C ASP A 134 -57.29 -21.33 34.52
N ALA A 135 -58.50 -21.11 35.01
CA ALA A 135 -58.85 -20.01 35.90
C ALA A 135 -59.56 -20.52 37.15
N THR A 136 -59.03 -20.17 38.32
CA THR A 136 -59.65 -20.47 39.62
C THR A 136 -60.55 -19.31 40.04
N TYR A 137 -61.81 -19.61 40.34
CA TYR A 137 -62.79 -18.69 40.90
C TYR A 137 -63.06 -19.09 42.36
N ALA A 138 -62.92 -18.15 43.29
CA ALA A 138 -63.16 -18.39 44.70
C ALA A 138 -64.49 -17.78 45.15
N PRO A 139 -65.24 -18.44 46.05
CA PRO A 139 -66.43 -17.85 46.64
C PRO A 139 -66.00 -16.65 47.49
N MET A 140 -66.72 -15.53 47.36
CA MET A 140 -66.43 -14.33 48.15
C MET A 140 -66.76 -14.52 49.63
N THR A 141 -67.64 -15.47 49.95
CA THR A 141 -68.04 -15.82 51.32
C THR A 141 -67.75 -17.30 51.58
N PRO A 142 -66.94 -17.65 52.58
CA PRO A 142 -66.48 -19.04 52.79
C PRO A 142 -67.55 -19.96 53.38
N SER A 143 -68.56 -19.40 54.07
CA SER A 143 -69.72 -20.15 54.53
C SER A 143 -70.89 -19.22 54.86
N VAL A 144 -72.12 -19.73 54.74
CA VAL A 144 -73.36 -19.05 55.17
C VAL A 144 -74.18 -20.00 56.03
N ASP A 145 -74.76 -19.47 57.11
CA ASP A 145 -75.73 -20.21 57.92
C ASP A 145 -77.16 -19.83 57.49
N VAL A 146 -77.98 -20.83 57.19
CA VAL A 146 -79.37 -20.68 56.73
C VAL A 146 -80.29 -21.38 57.72
N VAL A 147 -81.36 -20.71 58.13
CA VAL A 147 -82.41 -21.31 58.95
C VAL A 147 -83.50 -21.84 58.02
N VAL A 148 -83.73 -23.15 58.07
CA VAL A 148 -84.80 -23.83 57.34
C VAL A 148 -86.01 -23.92 58.25
N ALA A 149 -87.13 -23.37 57.81
CA ALA A 149 -88.45 -23.54 58.45
C ALA A 149 -89.23 -24.66 57.76
N ALA A 150 -90.23 -25.22 58.44
CA ALA A 150 -91.20 -26.11 57.80
C ALA A 150 -92.03 -25.29 56.79
N SER A 151 -91.77 -25.45 55.49
CA SER A 151 -92.31 -24.59 54.44
C SER A 151 -92.12 -25.23 53.07
N ALA A 152 -93.07 -24.97 52.16
CA ALA A 152 -92.96 -25.36 50.75
C ALA A 152 -92.02 -24.41 49.95
N THR A 153 -91.64 -23.27 50.53
CA THR A 153 -90.70 -22.32 49.91
C THR A 153 -89.28 -22.59 50.40
N PRO A 154 -88.32 -22.91 49.51
CA PRO A 154 -86.93 -23.14 49.91
C PRO A 154 -86.28 -21.88 50.50
N ALA A 155 -85.47 -22.06 51.55
CA ALA A 155 -84.59 -21.01 52.03
C ALA A 155 -83.45 -20.79 51.02
N ALA A 156 -83.21 -19.55 50.60
CA ALA A 156 -82.21 -19.24 49.58
C ALA A 156 -80.81 -19.09 50.18
N ALA A 157 -79.81 -19.69 49.52
CA ALA A 157 -78.39 -19.49 49.79
C ALA A 157 -77.66 -19.13 48.49
N ALA A 158 -77.17 -17.91 48.38
CA ALA A 158 -76.49 -17.41 47.19
C ALA A 158 -74.99 -17.20 47.46
N PHE A 159 -74.15 -17.69 46.55
CA PHE A 159 -72.69 -17.58 46.64
C PHE A 159 -72.11 -16.86 45.41
N PRO A 160 -71.72 -15.57 45.54
CA PRO A 160 -70.98 -14.89 44.49
C PRO A 160 -69.54 -15.40 44.45
N TYR A 161 -69.05 -15.68 43.24
CA TYR A 161 -67.67 -16.07 42.94
C TYR A 161 -66.95 -14.95 42.21
N GLN A 162 -65.65 -14.84 42.45
CA GLN A 162 -64.76 -13.91 41.75
C GLN A 162 -63.51 -14.63 41.26
N LEU A 163 -62.92 -14.13 40.17
CA LEU A 163 -61.66 -14.65 39.67
C LEU A 163 -60.57 -14.46 40.74
N ALA A 164 -59.87 -15.55 41.06
CA ALA A 164 -58.86 -15.61 42.11
C ALA A 164 -57.45 -15.95 41.58
N SER A 165 -57.32 -16.20 40.27
CA SER A 165 -56.04 -16.51 39.61
C SER A 165 -55.72 -15.52 38.48
N GLY A 166 -54.45 -15.38 38.14
CA GLY A 166 -53.97 -14.60 37.00
C GLY A 166 -53.23 -15.46 35.95
N THR A 167 -52.83 -14.82 34.85
CA THR A 167 -51.96 -15.42 33.82
C THR A 167 -50.75 -14.53 33.57
N LEU A 168 -49.58 -15.12 33.33
CA LEU A 168 -48.35 -14.45 32.92
C LEU A 168 -47.86 -14.97 31.57
N ILE A 169 -47.49 -14.07 30.65
CA ILE A 169 -46.79 -14.37 29.39
C ILE A 169 -45.36 -13.86 29.51
N VAL A 170 -44.39 -14.70 29.15
CA VAL A 170 -42.95 -14.36 29.20
C VAL A 170 -42.42 -14.21 27.78
N SER A 171 -41.82 -13.06 27.45
CA SER A 171 -41.07 -12.86 26.21
C SER A 171 -39.58 -12.83 26.49
N ILE A 172 -38.80 -13.57 25.71
CA ILE A 172 -37.34 -13.63 25.79
C ILE A 172 -36.74 -13.20 24.45
N ALA A 173 -35.82 -12.24 24.47
CA ALA A 173 -35.19 -11.66 23.29
C ALA A 173 -33.70 -11.35 23.52
N GLY A 174 -32.99 -10.91 22.48
CA GLY A 174 -31.61 -10.38 22.58
C GLY A 174 -30.48 -11.37 22.26
N LEU A 175 -30.79 -12.63 21.95
CA LEU A 175 -29.81 -13.58 21.41
C LEU A 175 -29.77 -13.54 19.86
N PRO A 176 -28.60 -13.75 19.24
CA PRO A 176 -28.47 -13.83 17.78
C PRO A 176 -29.25 -15.01 17.18
N GLY A 177 -29.84 -14.82 16.00
CA GLY A 177 -30.26 -15.91 15.10
C GLY A 177 -31.33 -16.88 15.63
N GLY A 178 -32.27 -16.44 16.49
CA GLY A 178 -33.36 -17.31 16.96
C GLY A 178 -32.91 -18.46 17.87
N MET A 179 -31.73 -18.34 18.49
CA MET A 179 -31.21 -19.30 19.46
C MET A 179 -32.23 -19.56 20.59
N PRO A 180 -32.45 -20.84 20.97
CA PRO A 180 -33.36 -21.17 22.06
C PRO A 180 -32.80 -20.65 23.38
N ALA A 181 -33.58 -19.82 24.07
CA ALA A 181 -33.31 -19.36 25.43
C ALA A 181 -34.39 -19.91 26.36
N SER A 182 -33.98 -20.34 27.55
CA SER A 182 -34.90 -20.68 28.62
C SER A 182 -34.66 -19.77 29.83
N ALA A 183 -35.73 -19.51 30.59
CA ALA A 183 -35.70 -18.76 31.83
C ALA A 183 -36.46 -19.53 32.90
N ILE A 184 -36.23 -19.18 34.16
CA ILE A 184 -36.91 -19.77 35.32
C ILE A 184 -37.82 -18.71 35.92
N VAL A 185 -39.11 -18.98 35.97
CA VAL A 185 -40.11 -18.18 36.67
C VAL A 185 -40.33 -18.80 38.04
N ALA A 186 -40.01 -18.07 39.10
CA ALA A 186 -40.26 -18.44 40.49
C ALA A 186 -41.31 -17.50 41.11
N GLY A 187 -42.16 -18.01 42.00
CA GLY A 187 -43.25 -17.22 42.60
C GLY A 187 -43.78 -17.80 43.91
N PRO A 188 -44.96 -17.34 44.37
CA PRO A 188 -45.57 -17.78 45.63
C PRO A 188 -45.76 -19.30 45.70
N ASN A 189 -45.88 -19.83 46.92
CA ASN A 189 -46.11 -21.27 47.19
C ASN A 189 -45.05 -22.20 46.57
N SER A 190 -43.79 -21.75 46.52
CA SER A 190 -42.69 -22.48 45.87
C SER A 190 -42.92 -22.76 44.38
N PHE A 191 -43.77 -21.96 43.72
CA PHE A 191 -43.96 -22.07 42.28
C PHE A 191 -42.63 -21.85 41.58
N ARG A 192 -42.24 -22.79 40.71
CA ARG A 192 -41.04 -22.69 39.90
C ARG A 192 -41.26 -23.42 38.59
N ARG A 193 -41.06 -22.75 37.46
CA ARG A 193 -41.13 -23.36 36.12
C ARG A 193 -40.04 -22.82 35.20
N THR A 194 -39.48 -23.70 34.39
CA THR A 194 -38.68 -23.31 33.23
C THR A 194 -39.62 -22.93 32.08
N VAL A 195 -39.34 -21.82 31.41
CA VAL A 195 -40.14 -21.27 30.32
C VAL A 195 -39.28 -20.88 29.13
N THR A 196 -39.87 -20.86 27.95
CA THR A 196 -39.32 -20.30 26.71
C THR A 196 -40.09 -19.05 26.26
N SER A 197 -39.57 -18.35 25.25
CA SER A 197 -40.21 -17.13 24.73
C SER A 197 -41.59 -17.45 24.15
N GLY A 198 -42.63 -16.77 24.65
CA GLY A 198 -44.02 -16.96 24.24
C GLY A 198 -44.83 -17.88 25.17
N ASP A 199 -44.19 -18.52 26.17
CA ASP A 199 -44.90 -19.39 27.11
C ASP A 199 -45.95 -18.62 27.92
N ARG A 200 -47.13 -19.23 28.05
CA ARG A 200 -48.25 -18.75 28.85
C ARG A 200 -48.39 -19.58 30.12
N LEU A 201 -48.15 -18.95 31.27
CA LEU A 201 -48.36 -19.53 32.60
C LEU A 201 -49.72 -19.09 33.14
N ALA A 202 -50.71 -19.97 33.04
CA ALA A 202 -52.07 -19.73 33.51
C ALA A 202 -52.30 -20.28 34.94
N ASN A 203 -53.49 -19.99 35.49
CA ASN A 203 -53.91 -20.36 36.85
C ASN A 203 -52.90 -19.99 37.97
N LEU A 204 -52.23 -18.85 37.84
CA LEU A 204 -51.25 -18.40 38.81
C LEU A 204 -51.91 -17.77 40.03
N VAL A 205 -51.44 -18.13 41.23
CA VAL A 205 -51.85 -17.47 42.47
C VAL A 205 -51.36 -16.02 42.45
N PRO A 206 -52.17 -15.04 42.85
CA PRO A 206 -51.75 -13.65 42.89
C PRO A 206 -50.50 -13.44 43.75
N GLY A 207 -49.55 -12.66 43.25
CA GLY A 207 -48.30 -12.37 43.94
C GLY A 207 -47.17 -11.98 42.99
N THR A 208 -45.97 -11.81 43.54
CA THR A 208 -44.78 -11.43 42.77
C THR A 208 -44.07 -12.66 42.22
N TYR A 209 -43.82 -12.64 40.92
CA TYR A 209 -43.04 -13.63 40.21
C TYR A 209 -41.72 -13.03 39.74
N THR A 210 -40.62 -13.75 39.93
CA THR A 210 -39.28 -13.35 39.50
C THR A 210 -38.80 -14.27 38.38
N ILE A 211 -38.25 -13.66 37.33
CA ILE A 211 -37.77 -14.32 36.13
C ILE A 211 -36.25 -14.16 36.08
N THR A 212 -35.54 -15.29 36.09
CA THR A 212 -34.08 -15.36 36.03
C THR A 212 -33.63 -16.24 34.87
N ALA A 213 -32.48 -15.96 34.28
CA ALA A 213 -31.88 -16.86 33.30
C ALA A 213 -30.36 -16.87 33.41
N ASP A 214 -29.75 -18.01 33.06
CA ASP A 214 -28.31 -18.18 33.07
C ASP A 214 -27.69 -17.51 31.83
N PRO A 215 -26.43 -17.04 31.90
CA PRO A 215 -25.73 -16.53 30.72
C PRO A 215 -25.65 -17.58 29.60
N VAL A 216 -25.76 -17.11 28.36
CA VAL A 216 -25.70 -17.96 27.15
C VAL A 216 -24.45 -17.60 26.35
N THR A 217 -23.66 -18.61 25.97
CA THR A 217 -22.50 -18.42 25.09
C THR A 217 -22.83 -18.82 23.66
N VAL A 218 -22.53 -17.94 22.70
CA VAL A 218 -22.68 -18.18 21.26
C VAL A 218 -21.31 -18.00 20.60
N GLY A 219 -20.67 -19.12 20.27
CA GLY A 219 -19.29 -19.10 19.79
C GLY A 219 -18.34 -18.57 20.87
N ALA A 220 -17.66 -17.45 20.59
CA ALA A 220 -16.77 -16.78 21.53
C ALA A 220 -17.43 -15.65 22.34
N ASP A 221 -18.69 -15.32 22.03
CA ASP A 221 -19.40 -14.22 22.66
C ASP A 221 -20.33 -14.74 23.77
N ALA A 222 -20.37 -14.07 24.91
CA ALA A 222 -21.30 -14.39 26.00
C ALA A 222 -22.40 -13.33 26.09
N TYR A 223 -23.61 -13.76 26.41
CA TYR A 223 -24.79 -12.94 26.56
C TYR A 223 -25.37 -13.16 27.96
N GLY A 224 -25.74 -12.08 28.64
CA GLY A 224 -26.29 -12.14 30.00
C GLY A 224 -27.49 -11.23 30.16
N VAL A 225 -28.27 -11.50 31.21
CA VAL A 225 -29.34 -10.61 31.68
C VAL A 225 -28.81 -9.78 32.84
N ALA A 226 -28.95 -8.46 32.75
CA ALA A 226 -28.34 -7.54 33.71
C ALA A 226 -28.91 -7.69 35.13
N ALA A 227 -30.19 -8.06 35.26
CA ALA A 227 -30.85 -8.32 36.53
C ALA A 227 -32.09 -9.22 36.33
N PRO A 228 -32.55 -9.91 37.39
CA PRO A 228 -33.85 -10.61 37.38
C PRO A 228 -35.01 -9.65 37.12
N VAL A 229 -36.02 -10.10 36.37
CA VAL A 229 -37.24 -9.33 36.10
C VAL A 229 -38.32 -9.75 37.09
N SER A 230 -38.92 -8.79 37.80
CA SER A 230 -40.04 -9.07 38.72
C SER A 230 -41.36 -8.52 38.18
N VAL A 231 -42.42 -9.33 38.23
CA VAL A 231 -43.77 -8.98 37.78
C VAL A 231 -44.78 -9.35 38.84
N VAL A 232 -45.71 -8.44 39.15
CA VAL A 232 -46.83 -8.73 40.06
C VAL A 232 -47.98 -9.26 39.22
N VAL A 233 -48.41 -10.48 39.49
CA VAL A 233 -49.59 -11.09 38.86
C VAL A 233 -50.78 -10.90 39.77
N LEU A 234 -51.81 -10.22 39.27
CA LEU A 234 -53.09 -10.00 39.95
C LEU A 234 -54.19 -10.90 39.35
N PRO A 235 -55.31 -11.15 40.06
CA PRO A 235 -56.47 -11.82 39.48
C PRO A 235 -56.98 -11.01 38.28
N SER A 236 -56.93 -11.60 37.08
CA SER A 236 -57.27 -10.91 35.84
C SER A 236 -57.51 -11.91 34.71
N ALA A 237 -58.51 -11.63 33.87
CA ALA A 237 -58.74 -12.34 32.62
C ALA A 237 -57.74 -11.93 31.52
N VAL A 238 -57.14 -10.74 31.65
CA VAL A 238 -56.09 -10.25 30.76
C VAL A 238 -54.72 -10.70 31.28
N PRO A 239 -53.88 -11.36 30.45
CA PRO A 239 -52.54 -11.78 30.87
C PRO A 239 -51.64 -10.61 31.21
N HIS A 240 -50.81 -10.79 32.24
CA HIS A 240 -49.68 -9.93 32.53
C HIS A 240 -48.52 -10.31 31.60
N SER A 241 -47.67 -9.36 31.23
CA SER A 241 -46.51 -9.60 30.37
C SER A 241 -45.22 -9.23 31.09
N ALA A 242 -44.20 -10.07 30.94
CA ALA A 242 -42.84 -9.76 31.37
C ALA A 242 -41.83 -10.05 30.26
N ALA A 243 -40.91 -9.12 30.02
CA ALA A 243 -39.90 -9.23 28.98
C ALA A 243 -38.50 -9.38 29.61
N LEU A 244 -37.78 -10.42 29.22
CA LEU A 244 -36.40 -10.68 29.61
C LEU A 244 -35.51 -10.53 28.36
N THR A 245 -34.52 -9.62 28.40
CA THR A 245 -33.65 -9.36 27.25
C THR A 245 -32.20 -9.65 27.57
N TYR A 246 -31.60 -10.55 26.79
CA TYR A 246 -30.16 -10.81 26.81
C TYR A 246 -29.41 -9.65 26.16
N ALA A 247 -28.31 -9.23 26.77
CA ALA A 247 -27.37 -8.28 26.19
C ALA A 247 -26.00 -8.95 26.05
N LEU A 248 -25.23 -8.50 25.06
CA LEU A 248 -23.85 -8.93 24.90
C LEU A 248 -23.06 -8.57 26.16
N ALA A 249 -22.29 -9.52 26.67
CA ALA A 249 -21.48 -9.41 27.89
C ALA A 249 -19.98 -9.50 27.62
N THR A 250 -19.56 -9.69 26.37
CA THR A 250 -18.16 -9.76 25.94
C THR A 250 -17.82 -8.70 24.90
N GLY A 251 -16.57 -8.28 24.87
CA GLY A 251 -15.98 -7.36 23.91
C GLY A 251 -14.87 -8.01 23.10
N ARG A 252 -14.26 -7.19 22.23
CA ARG A 252 -13.18 -7.59 21.34
C ARG A 252 -12.09 -6.51 21.31
N LEU A 253 -10.84 -6.91 21.13
CA LEU A 253 -9.69 -6.02 20.98
C LEU A 253 -8.86 -6.46 19.78
N THR A 254 -8.81 -5.64 18.74
CA THR A 254 -7.86 -5.82 17.64
C THR A 254 -6.55 -5.12 17.98
N VAL A 255 -5.48 -5.90 18.08
CA VAL A 255 -4.11 -5.39 18.19
C VAL A 255 -3.50 -5.41 16.79
N THR A 256 -3.28 -4.23 16.24
CA THR A 256 -2.69 -4.03 14.92
C THR A 256 -1.18 -3.83 15.05
N VAL A 257 -0.41 -4.70 14.41
CA VAL A 257 1.05 -4.65 14.36
C VAL A 257 1.47 -4.16 12.97
N ILE A 258 2.26 -3.10 12.92
CA ILE A 258 2.80 -2.55 11.68
C ILE A 258 4.30 -2.29 11.79
N GLY A 259 5.02 -2.37 10.68
CA GLY A 259 6.44 -1.98 10.58
C GLY A 259 7.48 -3.06 10.92
N LEU A 260 7.06 -4.30 11.20
CA LEU A 260 7.96 -5.46 11.24
C LEU A 260 8.07 -6.14 9.85
N PRO A 261 9.23 -6.72 9.50
CA PRO A 261 9.38 -7.52 8.27
C PRO A 261 8.46 -8.75 8.26
N SER A 262 8.08 -9.20 7.06
CA SER A 262 7.26 -10.41 6.90
C SER A 262 7.93 -11.63 7.56
N GLY A 263 7.13 -12.38 8.34
CA GLY A 263 7.60 -13.54 9.10
C GLY A 263 8.22 -13.23 10.48
N SER A 264 8.32 -11.96 10.87
CA SER A 264 8.82 -11.57 12.21
C SER A 264 7.68 -11.53 13.23
N ASN A 265 7.93 -12.08 14.42
CA ASN A 265 6.97 -12.05 15.53
C ASN A 265 7.13 -10.77 16.35
N ALA A 266 6.03 -10.07 16.61
CA ALA A 266 5.95 -8.97 17.58
C ALA A 266 6.12 -9.48 19.02
N GLY A 267 6.77 -8.68 19.87
CA GLY A 267 6.90 -8.94 21.30
C GLY A 267 5.80 -8.23 22.10
N ILE A 268 4.52 -8.56 21.86
CA ILE A 268 3.40 -7.88 22.53
C ILE A 268 2.75 -8.79 23.57
N THR A 269 2.49 -8.25 24.75
CA THR A 269 1.69 -8.87 25.80
C THR A 269 0.46 -8.01 26.09
N VAL A 270 -0.73 -8.61 25.98
CA VAL A 270 -2.00 -7.97 26.34
C VAL A 270 -2.45 -8.50 27.69
N THR A 271 -2.60 -7.61 28.67
CA THR A 271 -3.14 -7.92 30.00
C THR A 271 -4.47 -7.22 30.23
N GLY A 272 -5.34 -7.75 31.08
CA GLY A 272 -6.67 -7.17 31.30
C GLY A 272 -7.39 -7.69 32.55
N PRO A 273 -8.70 -7.41 32.67
CA PRO A 273 -9.52 -7.82 33.82
C PRO A 273 -9.52 -9.33 34.05
N GLN A 274 -9.86 -9.75 35.27
CA GLN A 274 -9.93 -11.16 35.67
C GLN A 274 -8.62 -11.95 35.44
N GLY A 275 -7.47 -11.27 35.50
CA GLY A 275 -6.15 -11.90 35.31
C GLY A 275 -5.86 -12.29 33.86
N TYR A 276 -6.59 -11.76 32.88
CA TYR A 276 -6.33 -12.04 31.47
C TYR A 276 -4.91 -11.63 31.07
N ALA A 277 -4.16 -12.53 30.45
CA ALA A 277 -2.85 -12.26 29.86
C ALA A 277 -2.67 -13.10 28.59
N ARG A 278 -2.26 -12.48 27.48
CA ARG A 278 -2.03 -13.18 26.22
C ARG A 278 -0.94 -12.53 25.38
N ALA A 279 -0.03 -13.34 24.83
CA ALA A 279 0.94 -12.90 23.85
C ALA A 279 0.29 -12.67 22.47
N VAL A 280 0.71 -11.61 21.79
CA VAL A 280 0.32 -11.24 20.43
C VAL A 280 1.60 -11.13 19.60
N THR A 281 1.74 -11.97 18.57
CA THR A 281 2.94 -11.98 17.71
C THR A 281 2.71 -11.39 16.32
N ALA A 282 1.45 -11.13 15.95
CA ALA A 282 1.07 -10.50 14.69
C ALA A 282 -0.27 -9.77 14.87
N THR A 283 -0.71 -9.02 13.86
CA THR A 283 -2.03 -8.40 13.86
C THR A 283 -3.10 -9.45 14.12
N GLN A 284 -3.82 -9.33 15.24
CA GLN A 284 -4.86 -10.29 15.62
C GLN A 284 -5.99 -9.63 16.41
N THR A 285 -7.18 -10.19 16.27
CA THR A 285 -8.35 -9.81 17.06
C THR A 285 -8.55 -10.80 18.19
N LEU A 286 -8.48 -10.30 19.42
CA LEU A 286 -8.83 -10.99 20.65
C LEU A 286 -10.35 -10.89 20.84
N VAL A 287 -11.02 -12.03 21.01
CA VAL A 287 -12.49 -12.13 21.16
C VAL A 287 -12.87 -12.75 22.50
N GLY A 288 -14.12 -12.57 22.92
CA GLY A 288 -14.61 -13.10 24.20
C GLY A 288 -14.01 -12.41 25.42
N LEU A 289 -13.58 -11.15 25.27
CA LEU A 289 -12.96 -10.38 26.34
C LEU A 289 -14.01 -9.86 27.31
N ALA A 290 -13.73 -9.90 28.61
CA ALA A 290 -14.58 -9.24 29.59
C ALA A 290 -14.48 -7.71 29.41
N PRO A 291 -15.59 -6.95 29.47
CA PRO A 291 -15.52 -5.49 29.39
C PRO A 291 -14.63 -4.92 30.50
N GLY A 292 -13.76 -3.96 30.14
CA GLY A 292 -12.82 -3.33 31.07
C GLY A 292 -11.57 -2.80 30.38
N GLN A 293 -10.56 -2.40 31.17
CA GLN A 293 -9.30 -1.83 30.66
C GLN A 293 -8.28 -2.92 30.37
N TYR A 294 -7.73 -2.92 29.16
CA TYR A 294 -6.66 -3.81 28.72
C TYR A 294 -5.38 -3.03 28.49
N THR A 295 -4.24 -3.52 28.98
CA THR A 295 -2.92 -2.96 28.70
C THR A 295 -2.25 -3.76 27.61
N VAL A 296 -1.86 -3.10 26.52
CA VAL A 296 -1.06 -3.64 25.43
C VAL A 296 0.37 -3.15 25.63
N ALA A 297 1.24 -4.02 26.12
CA ALA A 297 2.67 -3.75 26.29
C ALA A 297 3.47 -4.39 25.15
N ALA A 298 4.40 -3.64 24.57
CA ALA A 298 5.17 -4.04 23.40
C ALA A 298 6.67 -3.82 23.64
N ASP A 299 7.45 -4.89 23.48
CA ASP A 299 8.90 -4.87 23.59
C ASP A 299 9.57 -4.65 22.24
N GLY A 300 10.82 -4.19 22.25
CA GLY A 300 11.64 -4.14 21.03
C GLY A 300 11.92 -5.55 20.49
N VAL A 301 11.97 -5.68 19.16
CA VAL A 301 12.16 -6.96 18.46
C VAL A 301 13.38 -6.89 17.57
N SER A 302 14.22 -7.93 17.58
CA SER A 302 15.29 -8.09 16.59
C SER A 302 14.84 -9.04 15.49
N ALA A 303 14.87 -8.58 14.24
CA ALA A 303 14.51 -9.40 13.09
C ALA A 303 15.52 -9.20 11.96
N THR A 304 15.98 -10.30 11.35
CA THR A 304 17.05 -10.31 10.34
C THR A 304 18.37 -9.72 10.85
N ALA A 305 18.72 -8.50 10.42
CA ALA A 305 19.96 -7.77 10.69
C ALA A 305 19.72 -6.44 11.43
N ALA A 306 18.48 -6.15 11.84
CA ALA A 306 18.10 -4.89 12.47
C ALA A 306 17.22 -5.07 13.72
N ALA A 307 17.32 -4.11 14.64
CA ALA A 307 16.46 -4.00 15.81
C ALA A 307 15.32 -3.03 15.54
N TYR A 308 14.12 -3.37 16.00
CA TYR A 308 12.91 -2.58 15.83
C TYR A 308 12.38 -2.15 17.20
N GLY A 309 12.16 -0.86 17.37
CA GLY A 309 11.56 -0.27 18.57
C GLY A 309 10.05 -0.17 18.42
N ALA A 310 9.31 -0.60 19.44
CA ALA A 310 7.86 -0.49 19.49
C ALA A 310 7.42 0.93 19.95
N SER A 311 6.40 1.48 19.28
CA SER A 311 5.78 2.76 19.63
C SER A 311 4.25 2.70 19.46
N PRO A 312 3.46 3.00 20.52
CA PRO A 312 3.92 3.15 21.90
C PRO A 312 4.38 1.79 22.47
N ALA A 313 5.36 1.81 23.39
CA ALA A 313 5.80 0.60 24.11
C ALA A 313 4.75 0.09 25.12
N SER A 314 3.79 0.92 25.51
CA SER A 314 2.64 0.52 26.32
C SER A 314 1.46 1.45 26.07
N GLN A 315 0.24 0.89 26.01
CA GLN A 315 -1.01 1.66 25.93
C GLN A 315 -2.15 0.91 26.61
N THR A 316 -3.15 1.65 27.10
CA THR A 316 -4.38 1.10 27.69
C THR A 316 -5.57 1.32 26.77
N VAL A 317 -6.37 0.27 26.55
CA VAL A 317 -7.58 0.30 25.71
C VAL A 317 -8.78 -0.19 26.49
N ALA A 318 -9.85 0.62 26.50
CA ALA A 318 -11.12 0.24 27.06
C ALA A 318 -11.87 -0.68 26.09
N VAL A 319 -12.13 -1.91 26.51
CA VAL A 319 -12.94 -2.88 25.77
C VAL A 319 -14.35 -2.83 26.35
N ALA A 320 -15.32 -2.45 25.52
CA ALA A 320 -16.75 -2.48 25.87
C ALA A 320 -17.38 -3.80 25.38
N ALA A 321 -18.55 -4.15 25.94
CA ALA A 321 -19.35 -5.25 25.39
C ALA A 321 -19.84 -4.89 23.99
N SER A 322 -19.20 -5.42 22.96
CA SER A 322 -19.44 -5.08 21.55
C SER A 322 -18.83 -6.13 20.63
N THR A 323 -19.51 -6.42 19.51
CA THR A 323 -18.95 -7.21 18.41
C THR A 323 -18.01 -6.39 17.53
N THR A 324 -18.02 -5.06 17.67
CA THR A 324 -17.04 -4.16 17.07
C THR A 324 -15.80 -4.11 17.97
N PRO A 325 -14.61 -4.49 17.46
CA PRO A 325 -13.40 -4.45 18.28
C PRO A 325 -13.00 -3.03 18.65
N ALA A 326 -12.58 -2.84 19.90
CA ALA A 326 -11.68 -1.76 20.25
C ALA A 326 -10.33 -1.99 19.54
N THR A 327 -9.58 -0.92 19.25
CA THR A 327 -8.33 -1.03 18.49
C THR A 327 -7.16 -0.53 19.29
N ALA A 328 -6.04 -1.25 19.21
CA ALA A 328 -4.74 -0.83 19.68
C ALA A 328 -3.74 -0.99 18.54
N THR A 329 -3.02 0.07 18.17
CA THR A 329 -1.98 -0.03 17.13
C THR A 329 -0.61 0.06 17.78
N VAL A 330 0.26 -0.88 17.46
CA VAL A 330 1.68 -0.87 17.83
C VAL A 330 2.50 -0.81 16.55
N SER A 331 3.26 0.27 16.41
CA SER A 331 4.15 0.49 15.28
C SER A 331 5.57 0.12 15.67
N TYR A 332 6.21 -0.71 14.88
CA TYR A 332 7.63 -1.03 14.99
C TYR A 332 8.40 -0.22 13.96
N ALA A 333 9.39 0.54 14.42
CA ALA A 333 10.30 1.25 13.54
C ALA A 333 11.71 0.67 13.70
N VAL A 334 12.41 0.50 12.60
CA VAL A 334 13.81 0.11 12.63
C VAL A 334 14.63 1.17 13.41
N THR A 335 15.48 0.70 14.31
CA THR A 335 16.28 1.54 15.23
C THR A 335 17.78 1.44 14.95
N THR A 336 18.19 0.48 14.13
CA THR A 336 19.60 0.25 13.74
C THR A 336 19.75 0.28 12.23
N GLY A 337 20.94 0.59 11.73
CA GLY A 337 21.30 0.49 10.32
C GLY A 337 22.34 -0.60 10.04
N ALA A 338 22.77 -0.67 8.78
CA ALA A 338 23.87 -1.53 8.34
C ALA A 338 24.81 -0.77 7.41
N LEU A 339 26.07 -1.20 7.33
CA LEU A 339 27.13 -0.61 6.52
C LEU A 339 27.86 -1.71 5.75
N THR A 340 27.72 -1.71 4.42
CA THR A 340 28.47 -2.61 3.53
C THR A 340 29.73 -1.91 3.05
N ILE A 341 30.88 -2.56 3.22
CA ILE A 341 32.20 -2.04 2.88
C ILE A 341 32.79 -2.99 1.85
N ALA A 342 32.89 -2.55 0.59
CA ALA A 342 33.53 -3.31 -0.47
C ALA A 342 35.02 -2.95 -0.58
N VAL A 343 35.87 -3.96 -0.69
CA VAL A 343 37.32 -3.82 -0.92
C VAL A 343 37.65 -4.38 -2.29
N THR A 344 38.25 -3.58 -3.16
CA THR A 344 38.66 -3.98 -4.51
C THR A 344 40.10 -3.56 -4.80
N GLY A 345 40.75 -4.20 -5.78
CA GLY A 345 42.08 -3.83 -6.27
C GLY A 345 43.28 -4.38 -5.47
N LEU A 346 43.04 -5.16 -4.41
CA LEU A 346 44.07 -5.94 -3.74
C LEU A 346 44.21 -7.35 -4.38
N PRO A 347 45.42 -7.91 -4.47
CA PRO A 347 45.63 -9.32 -4.85
C PRO A 347 44.91 -10.30 -3.91
N GLN A 348 44.56 -11.48 -4.42
CA GLN A 348 43.98 -12.56 -3.63
C GLN A 348 44.92 -12.92 -2.47
N ALA A 349 44.39 -12.95 -1.23
CA ALA A 349 45.10 -13.15 0.04
C ALA A 349 45.78 -11.93 0.70
N VAL A 350 45.67 -10.71 0.13
CA VAL A 350 46.13 -9.49 0.82
C VAL A 350 44.98 -8.86 1.59
N ALA A 351 45.12 -8.77 2.92
CA ALA A 351 44.12 -8.14 3.78
C ALA A 351 44.16 -6.61 3.64
N ALA A 352 42.99 -5.99 3.55
CA ALA A 352 42.86 -4.56 3.77
C ALA A 352 43.05 -4.24 5.27
N ALA A 353 43.52 -3.03 5.57
CA ALA A 353 43.63 -2.52 6.93
C ALA A 353 42.72 -1.31 7.07
N ILE A 354 41.41 -1.57 7.13
CA ILE A 354 40.39 -0.53 7.27
C ILE A 354 39.87 -0.55 8.71
N THR A 355 39.93 0.59 9.40
CA THR A 355 39.33 0.78 10.72
C THR A 355 38.06 1.58 10.57
N VAL A 356 36.97 1.11 11.16
CA VAL A 356 35.67 1.77 11.23
C VAL A 356 35.49 2.26 12.66
N ALA A 357 35.21 3.54 12.85
CA ALA A 357 34.84 4.13 14.13
C ALA A 357 33.45 4.76 14.02
N GLY A 358 32.61 4.66 15.05
CA GLY A 358 31.23 5.12 15.00
C GLY A 358 30.66 5.57 16.35
N PRO A 359 29.34 5.85 16.40
CA PRO A 359 28.63 6.26 17.61
C PRO A 359 28.81 5.27 18.77
N ASN A 360 28.63 5.75 20.00
CA ASN A 360 28.73 4.95 21.23
C ASN A 360 30.07 4.21 21.40
N GLY A 361 31.15 4.73 20.81
CA GLY A 361 32.49 4.12 20.88
C GLY A 361 32.65 2.89 19.99
N PHE A 362 31.76 2.66 19.02
CA PHE A 362 31.86 1.53 18.11
C PHE A 362 33.20 1.54 17.35
N SER A 363 33.88 0.39 17.29
CA SER A 363 35.07 0.19 16.47
C SER A 363 35.10 -1.20 15.84
N ALA A 364 35.48 -1.29 14.57
CA ALA A 364 35.66 -2.55 13.85
C ALA A 364 36.84 -2.48 12.88
N SER A 365 37.50 -3.62 12.64
CA SER A 365 38.55 -3.76 11.63
C SER A 365 38.09 -4.64 10.48
N ILE A 366 38.31 -4.18 9.24
CA ILE A 366 37.82 -4.82 8.02
C ILE A 366 39.00 -5.25 7.15
N ALA A 367 39.12 -6.57 6.97
CA ALA A 367 40.18 -7.20 6.19
C ALA A 367 39.77 -7.53 4.75
N THR A 368 38.48 -7.80 4.52
CA THR A 368 37.88 -8.14 3.22
C THR A 368 36.49 -7.51 3.14
N SER A 369 35.87 -7.52 1.95
CA SER A 369 34.52 -6.99 1.77
C SER A 369 33.53 -7.57 2.78
N THR A 370 32.91 -6.72 3.60
CA THR A 370 32.11 -7.12 4.77
C THR A 370 30.88 -6.22 4.92
N THR A 371 29.79 -6.74 5.45
CA THR A 371 28.63 -5.96 5.90
C THR A 371 28.54 -5.97 7.42
N LEU A 372 28.61 -4.79 8.03
CA LEU A 372 28.37 -4.57 9.46
C LEU A 372 26.87 -4.31 9.67
N ILE A 373 26.26 -5.01 10.63
CA ILE A 373 24.82 -4.96 10.92
C ILE A 373 24.57 -4.53 12.36
N GLY A 374 23.34 -4.11 12.69
CA GLY A 374 22.98 -3.67 14.05
C GLY A 374 23.66 -2.37 14.48
N LEU A 375 24.05 -1.52 13.54
CA LEU A 375 24.77 -0.28 13.79
C LEU A 375 23.82 0.80 14.34
N ALA A 376 24.21 1.51 15.39
CA ALA A 376 23.47 2.69 15.83
C ALA A 376 23.47 3.75 14.72
N PRO A 377 22.33 4.41 14.43
CA PRO A 377 22.29 5.46 13.42
C PRO A 377 23.25 6.60 13.78
N GLY A 378 23.97 7.11 12.79
CA GLY A 378 24.95 8.17 12.99
C GLY A 378 26.11 8.09 12.02
N SER A 379 27.15 8.88 12.31
CA SER A 379 28.31 9.03 11.45
C SER A 379 29.38 7.99 11.78
N TYR A 380 29.80 7.23 10.77
CA TYR A 380 30.89 6.26 10.85
C TYR A 380 32.07 6.76 10.02
N THR A 381 33.24 6.88 10.63
CA THR A 381 34.49 7.23 9.96
C THR A 381 35.28 5.95 9.67
N LEU A 382 35.59 5.73 8.41
CA LEU A 382 36.37 4.61 7.90
C LEU A 382 37.73 5.13 7.47
N THR A 383 38.80 4.61 8.05
CA THR A 383 40.19 4.96 7.72
C THR A 383 40.89 3.73 7.17
N ALA A 384 41.28 3.80 5.90
CA ALA A 384 41.97 2.76 5.18
C ALA A 384 43.48 3.06 5.11
N ALA A 385 44.30 2.12 5.60
CA ALA A 385 45.76 2.20 5.47
C ALA A 385 46.25 1.52 4.18
N ASN A 386 47.48 1.86 3.78
CA ASN A 386 48.18 1.19 2.67
C ASN A 386 48.35 -0.31 2.99
N ALA A 387 48.15 -1.15 1.98
CA ALA A 387 48.39 -2.59 2.07
C ALA A 387 49.72 -2.96 1.38
N VAL A 388 50.34 -4.05 1.82
CA VAL A 388 51.62 -4.53 1.27
C VAL A 388 51.47 -5.99 0.83
N ALA A 389 51.90 -6.28 -0.40
CA ALA A 389 51.93 -7.62 -0.97
C ALA A 389 53.36 -7.92 -1.46
N GLY A 390 54.14 -8.62 -0.64
CA GLY A 390 55.58 -8.80 -0.90
C GLY A 390 56.31 -7.45 -0.89
N THR A 391 56.99 -7.11 -1.99
CA THR A 391 57.68 -5.82 -2.17
C THR A 391 56.78 -4.71 -2.71
N HIS A 392 55.51 -5.02 -3.05
CA HIS A 392 54.60 -4.06 -3.66
C HIS A 392 53.68 -3.41 -2.63
N ARG A 393 53.48 -2.09 -2.75
CA ARG A 393 52.57 -1.31 -1.90
C ARG A 393 51.32 -0.93 -2.68
N TYR A 394 50.17 -1.00 -2.04
CA TYR A 394 48.87 -0.62 -2.58
C TYR A 394 48.28 0.49 -1.72
N ALA A 395 47.85 1.58 -2.35
CA ALA A 395 47.25 2.73 -1.68
C ALA A 395 45.72 2.76 -1.89
N PRO A 396 44.92 2.97 -0.84
CA PRO A 396 43.48 3.11 -0.95
C PRO A 396 43.08 4.49 -1.47
N THR A 397 42.07 4.53 -2.34
CA THR A 397 41.45 5.76 -2.82
C THR A 397 39.95 5.75 -2.54
N PRO A 398 39.44 6.68 -1.71
CA PRO A 398 40.17 7.57 -0.79
C PRO A 398 40.74 6.80 0.42
N SER A 399 41.66 7.40 1.20
CA SER A 399 42.21 6.80 2.43
C SER A 399 41.32 6.98 3.66
N THR A 400 40.34 7.89 3.62
CA THR A 400 39.34 8.07 4.69
C THR A 400 37.99 8.43 4.08
N ARG A 401 36.91 7.91 4.66
CA ARG A 401 35.53 8.29 4.35
C ARG A 401 34.71 8.41 5.61
N THR A 402 33.77 9.34 5.59
CA THR A 402 32.71 9.40 6.59
C THR A 402 31.40 9.00 5.92
N VAL A 403 30.70 8.05 6.52
CA VAL A 403 29.43 7.51 6.02
C VAL A 403 28.37 7.72 7.10
N SER A 404 27.25 8.32 6.73
CA SER A 404 26.09 8.40 7.62
C SER A 404 25.26 7.13 7.47
N VAL A 405 25.18 6.35 8.53
CA VAL A 405 24.33 5.16 8.60
C VAL A 405 23.00 5.60 9.22
N ALA A 406 21.92 5.53 8.45
CA ALA A 406 20.57 5.74 8.97
C ALA A 406 20.00 4.42 9.51
N ALA A 407 18.98 4.52 10.38
CA ALA A 407 18.18 3.34 10.71
C ALA A 407 17.47 2.85 9.43
N GLY A 408 17.61 1.57 9.10
CA GLY A 408 17.11 1.06 7.82
C GLY A 408 17.60 -0.35 7.51
N ASP A 409 16.80 -1.06 6.72
CA ASP A 409 17.09 -2.45 6.29
C ASP A 409 18.03 -2.52 5.09
N THR A 410 18.23 -1.40 4.39
CA THR A 410 19.18 -1.28 3.27
C THR A 410 20.55 -0.86 3.81
N PRO A 411 21.60 -1.69 3.70
CA PRO A 411 22.92 -1.30 4.12
C PRO A 411 23.41 -0.08 3.34
N THR A 412 23.93 0.91 4.05
CA THR A 412 24.64 2.01 3.40
C THR A 412 25.92 1.44 2.79
N ALA A 413 26.12 1.62 1.50
CA ALA A 413 27.28 1.04 0.81
C ALA A 413 28.42 2.05 0.70
N THR A 414 29.62 1.60 0.99
CA THR A 414 30.87 2.32 0.67
C THR A 414 31.89 1.34 0.14
N ALA A 415 32.89 1.86 -0.56
CA ALA A 415 33.94 1.05 -1.17
C ALA A 415 35.30 1.72 -1.05
N PHE A 416 36.33 0.90 -0.88
CA PHE A 416 37.73 1.29 -0.96
C PHE A 416 38.36 0.52 -2.13
N ALA A 417 38.80 1.27 -3.13
CA ALA A 417 39.59 0.74 -4.23
C ALA A 417 41.07 0.95 -3.90
N TYR A 418 41.84 -0.14 -3.92
CA TYR A 418 43.28 -0.12 -3.76
C TYR A 418 43.95 -0.14 -5.13
N ALA A 419 44.88 0.78 -5.35
CA ALA A 419 45.69 0.80 -6.56
C ALA A 419 47.15 0.53 -6.20
N LEU A 420 47.87 -0.11 -7.12
CA LEU A 420 49.31 -0.29 -6.98
C LEU A 420 49.98 1.08 -6.85
N ALA A 421 50.86 1.24 -5.86
CA ALA A 421 51.51 2.48 -5.46
C ALA A 421 53.04 2.32 -5.38
N SER A 422 53.58 1.29 -6.03
CA SER A 422 55.02 1.01 -6.10
C SER A 422 55.39 0.47 -7.48
N GLY A 423 56.62 0.73 -7.91
CA GLY A 423 57.22 0.17 -9.12
C GLY A 423 58.61 -0.42 -8.87
N GLY A 424 59.40 -0.56 -9.94
CA GLY A 424 60.77 -1.06 -9.84
C GLY A 424 61.66 -0.69 -11.02
N ILE A 425 62.98 -0.87 -10.86
CA ILE A 425 64.01 -0.67 -11.88
C ILE A 425 64.83 -1.96 -11.99
N ALA A 426 64.93 -2.50 -13.20
CA ALA A 426 65.85 -3.58 -13.55
C ALA A 426 67.10 -2.95 -14.21
N LEU A 427 68.14 -2.70 -13.42
CA LEU A 427 69.38 -2.07 -13.88
C LEU A 427 70.38 -3.13 -14.34
N THR A 428 70.72 -3.11 -15.61
CA THR A 428 71.69 -4.03 -16.23
C THR A 428 73.04 -3.34 -16.38
N VAL A 429 74.11 -3.98 -15.93
CA VAL A 429 75.48 -3.50 -16.07
C VAL A 429 76.23 -4.40 -17.04
N THR A 430 76.79 -3.82 -18.09
CA THR A 430 77.53 -4.55 -19.15
C THR A 430 78.88 -3.89 -19.44
N GLY A 431 79.78 -4.61 -20.13
CA GLY A 431 81.02 -4.06 -20.67
C GLY A 431 82.21 -3.97 -19.70
N LEU A 432 82.03 -4.28 -18.42
CA LEU A 432 83.15 -4.46 -17.48
C LEU A 432 83.78 -5.86 -17.59
N PRO A 433 85.10 -5.99 -17.37
CA PRO A 433 85.75 -7.30 -17.22
C PRO A 433 85.15 -8.11 -16.06
N THR A 434 85.30 -9.43 -16.12
CA THR A 434 84.88 -10.33 -15.04
C THR A 434 85.53 -9.92 -13.71
N ASN A 435 84.71 -9.88 -12.64
CA ASN A 435 85.07 -9.46 -11.28
C ASN A 435 85.41 -7.97 -11.07
N VAL A 436 85.15 -7.09 -12.05
CA VAL A 436 85.23 -5.64 -11.84
C VAL A 436 83.85 -5.12 -11.44
N LEU A 437 83.77 -4.48 -10.26
CA LEU A 437 82.55 -3.87 -9.76
C LEU A 437 82.31 -2.50 -10.43
N ALA A 438 81.07 -2.23 -10.82
CA ALA A 438 80.65 -0.90 -11.25
C ALA A 438 80.54 0.06 -10.05
N SER A 439 80.58 1.36 -10.32
CA SER A 439 80.30 2.41 -9.33
C SER A 439 79.08 3.19 -9.78
N ILE A 440 77.89 2.79 -9.32
CA ILE A 440 76.61 3.40 -9.70
C ILE A 440 75.84 3.82 -8.45
N ALA A 441 75.30 5.04 -8.44
CA ALA A 441 74.36 5.53 -7.44
C ALA A 441 72.99 5.76 -8.08
N VAL A 442 71.96 5.13 -7.54
CA VAL A 442 70.56 5.34 -7.93
C VAL A 442 69.89 6.18 -6.85
N THR A 443 69.41 7.37 -7.21
CA THR A 443 68.72 8.30 -6.31
C THR A 443 67.30 8.54 -6.80
N GLY A 444 66.36 8.90 -5.92
CA GLY A 444 64.95 9.06 -6.30
C GLY A 444 64.08 9.78 -5.25
N PRO A 445 62.75 9.69 -5.40
CA PRO A 445 61.78 10.31 -4.48
C PRO A 445 61.99 9.90 -3.02
N ASP A 446 61.47 10.72 -2.10
CA ASP A 446 61.53 10.50 -0.64
C ASP A 446 62.97 10.33 -0.08
N GLY A 447 63.97 10.87 -0.77
CA GLY A 447 65.37 10.75 -0.37
C GLY A 447 65.99 9.37 -0.65
N TYR A 448 65.35 8.54 -1.48
CA TYR A 448 65.88 7.24 -1.86
C TYR A 448 67.31 7.37 -2.44
N SER A 449 68.24 6.56 -1.95
CA SER A 449 69.61 6.45 -2.46
C SER A 449 70.13 5.03 -2.28
N ARG A 450 70.67 4.44 -3.34
CA ARG A 450 71.26 3.10 -3.31
C ARG A 450 72.48 3.00 -4.22
N ALA A 451 73.58 2.47 -3.69
CA ALA A 451 74.74 2.09 -4.47
C ALA A 451 74.52 0.72 -5.16
N VAL A 452 74.91 0.63 -6.43
CA VAL A 452 74.80 -0.56 -7.27
C VAL A 452 76.17 -0.87 -7.89
N THR A 453 76.62 -2.11 -7.76
CA THR A 453 77.96 -2.56 -8.18
C THR A 453 77.93 -3.61 -9.29
N ALA A 454 76.75 -4.13 -9.65
CA ALA A 454 76.52 -5.10 -10.73
C ALA A 454 75.05 -5.05 -11.17
N THR A 455 74.67 -5.83 -12.20
CA THR A 455 73.27 -5.99 -12.63
C THR A 455 72.37 -6.31 -11.44
N THR A 456 71.35 -5.47 -11.19
CA THR A 456 70.54 -5.49 -9.97
C THR A 456 69.08 -5.14 -10.26
N LEU A 457 68.16 -5.84 -9.58
CA LEU A 457 66.74 -5.51 -9.56
C LEU A 457 66.38 -4.71 -8.30
N LEU A 458 65.74 -3.55 -8.49
CA LEU A 458 65.22 -2.67 -7.45
C LEU A 458 63.69 -2.73 -7.47
N LEU A 459 63.05 -3.23 -6.42
CA LEU A 459 61.59 -3.33 -6.33
C LEU A 459 61.06 -2.51 -5.15
N GLY A 460 59.76 -2.21 -5.16
CA GLY A 460 59.09 -1.48 -4.07
C GLY A 460 59.41 0.02 -4.07
N LEU A 461 59.83 0.55 -5.21
CA LEU A 461 60.18 1.95 -5.39
C LEU A 461 58.93 2.83 -5.43
N THR A 462 58.95 3.98 -4.74
CA THR A 462 57.91 5.01 -4.88
C THR A 462 57.87 5.47 -6.35
N PRO A 463 56.69 5.52 -7.01
CA PRO A 463 56.58 6.04 -8.36
C PRO A 463 57.11 7.48 -8.47
N GLY A 464 57.88 7.76 -9.51
CA GLY A 464 58.56 9.02 -9.72
C GLY A 464 59.84 8.87 -10.53
N THR A 465 60.59 9.96 -10.65
CA THR A 465 61.83 9.99 -11.43
C THR A 465 63.02 9.60 -10.56
N TYR A 466 63.78 8.60 -11.01
CA TYR A 466 65.04 8.18 -10.41
C TYR A 466 66.21 8.62 -11.29
N THR A 467 67.31 9.01 -10.68
CA THR A 467 68.56 9.37 -11.38
C THR A 467 69.61 8.29 -11.11
N VAL A 468 70.12 7.69 -12.18
CA VAL A 468 71.19 6.70 -12.18
C VAL A 468 72.49 7.42 -12.58
N VAL A 469 73.38 7.64 -11.62
CA VAL A 469 74.69 8.27 -11.84
C VAL A 469 75.77 7.19 -11.76
N SER A 470 76.57 7.06 -12.80
CA SER A 470 77.64 6.07 -12.90
C SER A 470 79.00 6.76 -12.97
N GLN A 471 80.01 6.19 -12.34
CA GLN A 471 81.38 6.72 -12.34
C GLN A 471 82.32 5.79 -13.10
N ALA A 472 83.40 6.34 -13.66
CA ALA A 472 84.46 5.53 -14.26
C ALA A 472 85.12 4.63 -13.21
N VAL A 473 85.52 3.43 -13.62
CA VAL A 473 86.18 2.44 -12.78
C VAL A 473 87.52 2.03 -13.37
N GLN A 474 88.51 1.76 -12.53
CA GLN A 474 89.83 1.32 -12.95
C GLN A 474 90.00 -0.18 -12.73
N SER A 475 90.64 -0.85 -13.69
CA SER A 475 91.07 -2.25 -13.57
C SER A 475 92.45 -2.41 -14.20
N GLY A 476 93.48 -2.62 -13.38
CA GLY A 476 94.88 -2.58 -13.81
C GLY A 476 95.28 -1.20 -14.35
N SER A 477 95.92 -1.16 -15.52
CA SER A 477 96.29 0.08 -16.23
C SER A 477 95.18 0.64 -17.13
N ALA A 478 94.02 -0.02 -17.20
CA ALA A 478 92.90 0.38 -18.06
C ALA A 478 91.78 1.06 -17.26
N ALA A 479 91.29 2.17 -17.77
CA ALA A 479 90.12 2.87 -17.24
C ALA A 479 88.88 2.56 -18.08
N TRP A 480 87.77 2.29 -17.42
CA TRP A 480 86.47 1.98 -18.02
C TRP A 480 85.48 3.08 -17.68
N ALA A 481 84.92 3.74 -18.69
CA ALA A 481 83.96 4.81 -18.51
C ALA A 481 82.53 4.33 -18.82
N PRO A 482 81.52 4.74 -18.04
CA PRO A 482 80.13 4.38 -18.27
C PRO A 482 79.52 5.20 -19.43
N ASN A 483 78.65 4.56 -20.20
CA ASN A 483 77.81 5.18 -21.21
C ASN A 483 76.35 4.69 -21.05
N PRO A 484 75.40 5.59 -20.71
CA PRO A 484 75.62 6.99 -20.30
C PRO A 484 76.20 7.11 -18.88
N GLN A 485 76.88 8.23 -18.58
CA GLN A 485 77.40 8.53 -17.23
C GLN A 485 76.28 8.92 -16.26
N SER A 486 75.17 9.47 -16.77
CA SER A 486 73.98 9.79 -15.98
C SER A 486 72.74 9.56 -16.85
N GLN A 487 71.68 9.01 -16.26
CA GLN A 487 70.38 8.86 -16.92
C GLN A 487 69.23 8.95 -15.93
N THR A 488 68.06 9.39 -16.39
CA THR A 488 66.82 9.43 -15.60
C THR A 488 65.90 8.28 -16.00
N VAL A 489 65.32 7.61 -15.01
CA VAL A 489 64.36 6.51 -15.19
C VAL A 489 63.05 6.89 -14.52
N SER A 490 61.97 6.95 -15.29
CA SER A 490 60.62 7.19 -14.75
C SER A 490 60.00 5.88 -14.30
N VAL A 491 59.80 5.72 -12.99
CA VAL A 491 59.13 4.56 -12.41
C VAL A 491 57.65 4.88 -12.25
N THR A 492 56.79 4.12 -12.92
CA THR A 492 55.34 4.15 -12.73
C THR A 492 54.90 3.03 -11.78
N PRO A 493 53.70 3.10 -11.19
CA PRO A 493 53.16 1.98 -10.43
C PRO A 493 52.98 0.77 -11.34
N SER A 494 53.75 -0.29 -11.10
CA SER A 494 53.80 -1.49 -11.95
C SER A 494 54.41 -2.65 -11.18
N THR A 495 53.94 -3.88 -11.43
CA THR A 495 54.59 -5.10 -10.92
C THR A 495 55.80 -5.50 -11.75
N SER A 496 55.92 -4.93 -12.95
CA SER A 496 57.08 -5.10 -13.84
C SER A 496 58.03 -3.92 -13.68
N ALA A 497 59.31 -4.22 -13.44
CA ALA A 497 60.35 -3.21 -13.34
C ALA A 497 60.70 -2.61 -14.71
N VAL A 498 60.97 -1.31 -14.75
CA VAL A 498 61.47 -0.62 -15.94
C VAL A 498 62.92 -1.02 -16.16
N THR A 499 63.25 -1.48 -17.36
CA THR A 499 64.61 -1.89 -17.72
C THR A 499 65.47 -0.69 -18.11
N THR A 500 66.69 -0.64 -17.59
CA THR A 500 67.71 0.35 -17.96
C THR A 500 69.07 -0.32 -17.97
N THR A 501 69.99 0.18 -18.81
CA THR A 501 71.32 -0.39 -18.98
C THR A 501 72.38 0.69 -18.80
N VAL A 502 73.47 0.34 -18.12
CA VAL A 502 74.72 1.10 -18.09
C VAL A 502 75.81 0.22 -18.69
N ASN A 503 76.35 0.63 -19.82
CA ASN A 503 77.44 -0.08 -20.48
C ASN A 503 78.77 0.62 -20.21
N TYR A 504 79.79 -0.12 -19.78
CA TYR A 504 81.15 0.39 -19.59
C TYR A 504 82.04 0.07 -20.79
N VAL A 505 82.86 1.03 -21.21
CA VAL A 505 83.79 0.90 -22.34
C VAL A 505 85.16 1.50 -21.98
N THR A 506 86.21 1.23 -22.74
CA THR A 506 87.54 1.82 -22.50
C THR A 506 87.50 3.35 -22.61
N ALA A 507 88.16 4.07 -21.69
CA ALA A 507 88.02 5.53 -21.52
C ALA A 507 88.69 6.43 -22.61
N THR A 508 89.04 5.86 -23.78
CA THR A 508 89.70 6.57 -24.90
C THR A 508 88.97 6.33 -26.22
N GLY A 509 88.73 7.36 -27.04
CA GLY A 509 88.08 7.32 -28.35
C GLY A 509 88.92 7.92 -29.49
N ALA A 510 88.29 8.24 -30.61
CA ALA A 510 88.88 8.91 -31.76
C ALA A 510 87.96 10.03 -32.32
N LEU A 511 88.53 10.99 -33.04
CA LEU A 511 87.82 12.07 -33.72
C LEU A 511 88.17 12.06 -35.22
N ALA A 512 87.20 11.70 -36.06
CA ALA A 512 87.29 11.84 -37.52
C ALA A 512 86.85 13.26 -37.92
N LEU A 513 87.81 14.12 -38.23
CA LEU A 513 87.59 15.47 -38.72
C LEU A 513 87.61 15.49 -40.26
N THR A 514 86.50 15.86 -40.88
CA THR A 514 86.40 16.04 -42.33
C THR A 514 86.40 17.52 -42.69
N VAL A 515 87.30 17.92 -43.59
CA VAL A 515 87.37 19.28 -44.14
C VAL A 515 86.81 19.27 -45.56
N SER A 516 85.87 20.16 -45.86
CA SER A 516 85.29 20.28 -47.21
C SER A 516 85.00 21.74 -47.58
N GLY A 517 84.74 22.01 -48.87
CA GLY A 517 84.37 23.36 -49.34
C GLY A 517 85.52 24.32 -49.67
N LEU A 518 86.78 23.87 -49.56
CA LEU A 518 87.96 24.57 -50.08
C LEU A 518 88.37 24.01 -51.47
N PRO A 519 88.91 24.84 -52.38
CA PRO A 519 89.47 24.36 -53.65
C PRO A 519 90.59 23.33 -53.46
N ILE A 520 90.75 22.41 -54.42
CA ILE A 520 91.83 21.40 -54.42
C ILE A 520 93.19 22.10 -54.30
N GLY A 521 94.02 21.65 -53.36
CA GLY A 521 95.37 22.20 -53.10
C GLY A 521 95.42 23.32 -52.05
N VAL A 522 94.27 23.78 -51.52
CA VAL A 522 94.22 24.80 -50.47
C VAL A 522 94.19 24.13 -49.09
N SER A 523 95.16 24.46 -48.23
CA SER A 523 95.19 23.96 -46.84
C SER A 523 94.13 24.64 -45.98
N ALA A 524 93.44 23.86 -45.16
CA ALA A 524 92.54 24.41 -44.15
C ALA A 524 93.29 24.94 -42.93
N SER A 525 92.73 25.95 -42.29
CA SER A 525 93.22 26.47 -41.01
C SER A 525 92.33 25.92 -39.89
N VAL A 526 92.63 24.70 -39.39
CA VAL A 526 91.86 24.06 -38.32
C VAL A 526 92.77 23.67 -37.15
N SER A 527 92.34 23.95 -35.92
CA SER A 527 92.99 23.52 -34.68
C SER A 527 91.99 22.76 -33.81
N VAL A 528 92.39 21.61 -33.28
CA VAL A 528 91.60 20.79 -32.35
C VAL A 528 92.26 20.86 -30.98
N THR A 529 91.54 21.34 -29.99
CA THR A 529 91.97 21.37 -28.57
C THR A 529 91.05 20.51 -27.72
N GLY A 530 91.52 20.00 -26.59
CA GLY A 530 90.72 19.10 -25.75
C GLY A 530 91.24 18.93 -24.33
N PRO A 531 90.69 17.95 -23.57
CA PRO A 531 91.09 17.68 -22.19
C PRO A 531 92.59 17.40 -22.07
N ASN A 532 93.15 17.61 -20.87
CA ASN A 532 94.58 17.39 -20.58
C ASN A 532 95.54 18.20 -21.46
N ALA A 533 95.17 19.43 -21.81
CA ALA A 533 95.94 20.33 -22.67
C ALA A 533 96.24 19.77 -24.07
N TYR A 534 95.41 18.84 -24.56
CA TYR A 534 95.53 18.32 -25.92
C TYR A 534 95.37 19.46 -26.94
N SER A 535 96.28 19.55 -27.92
CA SER A 535 96.22 20.50 -29.02
C SER A 535 96.84 19.90 -30.28
N HIS A 536 96.15 20.00 -31.42
CA HIS A 536 96.60 19.45 -32.70
C HIS A 536 96.12 20.33 -33.86
N ALA A 537 97.03 20.71 -34.76
CA ALA A 537 96.66 21.41 -36.00
C ALA A 537 96.25 20.40 -37.08
N VAL A 538 95.25 20.75 -37.90
CA VAL A 538 94.72 19.90 -38.96
C VAL A 538 94.57 20.73 -40.23
N THR A 539 95.25 20.31 -41.30
CA THR A 539 95.32 21.04 -42.58
C THR A 539 94.47 20.41 -43.68
N ALA A 540 94.00 19.17 -43.48
CA ALA A 540 93.10 18.42 -44.35
C ALA A 540 92.33 17.37 -43.52
N SER A 541 91.32 16.70 -44.10
CA SER A 541 90.56 15.65 -43.41
C SER A 541 91.48 14.59 -42.76
N ALA A 542 91.27 14.30 -41.48
CA ALA A 542 92.11 13.39 -40.69
C ALA A 542 91.33 12.70 -39.57
N THR A 543 91.82 11.57 -39.07
CA THR A 543 91.30 10.93 -37.85
C THR A 543 92.34 11.01 -36.73
N LEU A 544 91.96 11.62 -35.61
CA LEU A 544 92.76 11.76 -34.40
C LEU A 544 92.37 10.66 -33.40
N SER A 545 93.24 9.69 -33.12
CA SER A 545 92.96 8.55 -32.23
C SER A 545 93.61 8.69 -30.85
N GLY A 546 93.19 7.87 -29.88
CA GLY A 546 93.75 7.87 -28.52
C GLY A 546 93.30 9.06 -27.67
N LEU A 547 92.19 9.68 -28.03
CA LEU A 547 91.64 10.86 -27.38
C LEU A 547 90.94 10.45 -26.08
N VAL A 548 91.32 11.05 -24.96
CA VAL A 548 90.62 10.84 -23.68
C VAL A 548 89.17 11.29 -23.83
N GLN A 549 88.22 10.53 -23.26
CA GLN A 549 86.82 10.93 -23.29
C GLN A 549 86.63 12.37 -22.78
N GLY A 550 85.93 13.19 -23.56
CA GLY A 550 85.64 14.57 -23.20
C GLY A 550 85.30 15.44 -24.40
N SER A 551 85.11 16.74 -24.15
CA SER A 551 84.79 17.71 -25.19
C SER A 551 86.06 18.22 -25.85
N TYR A 552 86.12 18.10 -27.17
CA TYR A 552 87.17 18.67 -28.02
C TYR A 552 86.60 19.87 -28.77
N THR A 553 87.32 20.97 -28.76
CA THR A 553 86.97 22.19 -29.48
C THR A 553 87.77 22.27 -30.76
N VAL A 554 87.06 22.26 -31.90
CA VAL A 554 87.59 22.45 -33.25
C VAL A 554 87.39 23.92 -33.62
N VAL A 555 88.48 24.66 -33.78
CA VAL A 555 88.48 26.05 -34.23
C VAL A 555 88.93 26.10 -35.68
N ALA A 556 88.13 26.73 -36.53
CA ALA A 556 88.41 26.91 -37.95
C ALA A 556 88.58 28.40 -38.27
N GLY A 557 89.70 28.76 -38.88
CA GLY A 557 89.99 30.11 -39.37
C GLY A 557 89.53 30.32 -40.80
N THR A 558 89.26 31.56 -41.19
CA THR A 558 88.96 31.92 -42.59
C THR A 558 90.16 31.63 -43.48
N VAL A 559 89.89 31.09 -44.68
CA VAL A 559 90.93 30.80 -45.68
C VAL A 559 90.65 31.63 -46.92
N SER A 560 91.61 32.45 -47.33
CA SER A 560 91.52 33.26 -48.55
C SER A 560 92.30 32.59 -49.67
N SER A 561 91.62 32.27 -50.77
CA SER A 561 92.24 31.71 -51.97
C SER A 561 91.62 32.35 -53.20
N SER A 562 92.47 32.84 -54.11
CA SER A 562 92.07 33.41 -55.41
C SER A 562 90.92 34.45 -55.33
N GLY A 563 91.00 35.37 -54.37
CA GLY A 563 90.05 36.48 -54.24
C GLY A 563 88.67 36.12 -53.66
N THR A 564 88.41 34.84 -53.39
CA THR A 564 87.20 34.38 -52.70
C THR A 564 87.54 34.10 -51.24
N THR A 565 86.81 34.74 -50.32
CA THR A 565 86.94 34.44 -48.89
C THR A 565 86.05 33.26 -48.56
N TYR A 566 86.66 32.13 -48.25
CA TYR A 566 85.98 30.95 -47.79
C TYR A 566 85.85 31.06 -46.27
N THR A 567 84.64 31.32 -45.81
CA THR A 567 84.33 31.33 -44.38
C THR A 567 83.89 29.93 -43.96
N PRO A 568 84.46 29.35 -42.88
CA PRO A 568 83.94 28.11 -42.36
C PRO A 568 82.50 28.35 -41.89
N SER A 569 81.61 27.38 -42.13
CA SER A 569 80.21 27.44 -41.73
C SER A 569 80.03 27.64 -40.22
N ALA A 570 81.03 27.23 -39.43
CA ALA A 570 81.21 27.64 -38.04
C ALA A 570 82.70 27.80 -37.71
N THR A 571 83.09 28.91 -37.08
CA THR A 571 84.46 29.25 -36.69
C THR A 571 84.95 28.49 -35.46
N SER A 572 84.04 27.93 -34.66
CA SER A 572 84.32 27.04 -33.55
C SER A 572 83.20 26.04 -33.40
N GLN A 573 83.54 24.79 -33.11
CA GLN A 573 82.59 23.70 -32.88
C GLN A 573 83.12 22.81 -31.75
N ASN A 574 82.23 22.36 -30.87
CA ASN A 574 82.58 21.37 -29.86
C ASN A 574 82.08 19.99 -30.30
N VAL A 575 82.91 18.97 -30.15
CA VAL A 575 82.57 17.57 -30.38
C VAL A 575 82.92 16.78 -29.14
N SER A 576 81.97 16.02 -28.63
CA SER A 576 82.25 15.09 -27.53
C SER A 576 82.82 13.80 -28.12
N VAL A 577 84.03 13.44 -27.70
CA VAL A 577 84.62 12.13 -28.00
C VAL A 577 84.26 11.18 -26.86
N GLY A 578 83.53 10.12 -27.18
CA GLY A 578 83.19 9.05 -26.24
C GLY A 578 84.26 7.98 -26.18
N GLY A 579 84.44 7.33 -25.03
CA GLY A 579 85.33 6.17 -24.90
C GLY A 579 84.96 5.06 -25.89
N GLY A 580 85.94 4.51 -26.60
CA GLY A 580 85.78 3.45 -27.61
C GLY A 580 85.10 3.87 -28.92
N ALA A 581 84.62 5.12 -29.05
CA ALA A 581 83.91 5.61 -30.22
C ALA A 581 84.78 6.51 -31.10
N THR A 582 84.55 6.48 -32.42
CA THR A 582 85.05 7.50 -33.35
C THR A 582 83.95 8.53 -33.55
N SER A 583 84.04 9.68 -32.88
CA SER A 583 83.15 10.81 -33.15
C SER A 583 83.57 11.45 -34.48
N SER A 584 82.61 11.94 -35.26
CA SER A 584 82.89 12.66 -36.50
C SER A 584 82.49 14.12 -36.38
N ILE A 585 83.26 15.00 -37.02
CA ILE A 585 82.93 16.42 -37.12
C ILE A 585 83.39 16.94 -38.48
N SER A 586 82.62 17.84 -39.08
CA SER A 586 82.94 18.41 -40.38
C SER A 586 83.11 19.92 -40.32
N VAL A 587 84.22 20.41 -40.85
CA VAL A 587 84.45 21.84 -41.11
C VAL A 587 84.23 22.06 -42.61
N THR A 588 83.11 22.67 -42.95
CA THR A 588 82.75 23.01 -44.33
C THR A 588 82.96 24.49 -44.55
N TYR A 589 83.63 24.88 -45.62
CA TYR A 589 83.77 26.26 -46.03
C TYR A 589 82.74 26.61 -47.12
N THR A 590 82.13 27.79 -47.06
CA THR A 590 81.14 28.25 -48.05
C THR A 590 81.40 29.69 -48.48
N GLY A 591 81.00 30.03 -49.71
CA GLY A 591 80.79 31.40 -50.18
C GLY A 591 79.29 31.75 -50.06
N SER A 592 78.95 32.86 -49.40
CA SER A 592 77.59 33.17 -48.90
C SER A 592 76.56 33.58 -49.98
N ALA A 593 75.29 33.11 -49.93
CA ALA A 593 74.15 33.79 -49.27
C ALA A 593 72.97 32.83 -48.84
N PRO A 594 72.01 33.24 -47.95
CA PRO A 594 71.14 32.36 -47.12
C PRO A 594 69.58 32.37 -47.37
N PRO A 595 68.76 31.49 -46.69
CA PRO A 595 67.33 31.15 -46.97
C PRO A 595 66.20 31.73 -46.01
N PRO A 596 64.87 31.40 -46.21
CA PRO A 596 63.65 32.20 -45.81
C PRO A 596 62.78 31.76 -44.57
N PRO A 597 61.63 32.44 -44.21
CA PRO A 597 61.03 32.60 -42.83
C PRO A 597 59.58 32.01 -42.54
N PRO A 598 58.91 32.24 -41.34
CA PRO A 598 57.71 31.52 -40.77
C PRO A 598 56.32 32.31 -40.74
N PRO A 599 55.19 31.81 -40.13
CA PRO A 599 53.75 32.12 -40.47
C PRO A 599 53.09 33.37 -39.79
N PRO A 600 51.85 33.79 -40.17
CA PRO A 600 51.40 35.20 -40.18
C PRO A 600 50.56 35.70 -38.97
N SER A 601 50.48 37.05 -38.85
CA SER A 601 49.79 37.86 -37.82
C SER A 601 48.28 38.07 -38.04
N GLY A 602 47.42 37.91 -37.00
CA GLY A 602 46.00 38.37 -37.01
C GLY A 602 44.89 37.49 -36.40
N LEU A 603 45.20 36.45 -35.61
CA LEU A 603 44.20 35.52 -35.03
C LEU A 603 43.44 36.14 -33.84
N ASN A 604 42.14 35.83 -33.70
CA ASN A 604 41.30 36.17 -32.53
C ASN A 604 40.43 34.98 -32.14
N LEU A 605 40.27 34.74 -30.84
CA LEU A 605 39.33 33.77 -30.26
C LEU A 605 38.18 34.50 -29.56
N THR A 606 37.03 33.86 -29.48
CA THR A 606 35.86 34.40 -28.80
C THR A 606 35.02 33.24 -28.26
N ILE A 607 34.50 33.33 -27.04
CA ILE A 607 33.43 32.42 -26.58
C ILE A 607 32.09 32.97 -27.08
N ASP A 608 31.48 32.30 -28.06
CA ASP A 608 30.20 32.70 -28.65
C ASP A 608 29.01 32.37 -27.75
N GLY A 609 29.06 31.23 -27.06
CA GLY A 609 27.95 30.76 -26.23
C GLY A 609 28.33 29.64 -25.27
N MET A 610 27.50 29.46 -24.25
CA MET A 610 27.61 28.40 -23.26
C MET A 610 26.23 27.96 -22.79
N HIS A 611 26.01 26.64 -22.67
CA HIS A 611 24.81 26.10 -22.04
C HIS A 611 25.07 24.74 -21.39
N ILE A 612 24.14 24.31 -20.53
CA ILE A 612 24.09 22.96 -19.98
C ILE A 612 22.95 22.19 -20.63
N GLN A 613 23.25 20.99 -21.12
CA GLN A 613 22.28 20.14 -21.80
C GLN A 613 22.14 18.81 -21.05
N GLN A 614 20.94 18.53 -20.53
CA GLN A 614 20.60 17.24 -19.90
C GLN A 614 19.87 16.30 -20.86
N VAL A 615 18.95 16.85 -21.67
CA VAL A 615 18.12 16.08 -22.62
C VAL A 615 17.92 16.85 -23.93
N VAL A 616 17.53 18.11 -23.83
CA VAL A 616 17.34 19.04 -24.95
C VAL A 616 17.64 20.45 -24.45
N GLN A 617 18.24 21.30 -25.29
CA GLN A 617 18.62 22.65 -24.88
C GLN A 617 18.63 23.58 -26.09
N THR A 618 18.11 24.80 -25.93
CA THR A 618 18.23 25.84 -26.95
C THR A 618 19.64 26.42 -26.91
N TYR A 619 20.11 27.03 -28.00
CA TYR A 619 21.47 27.59 -28.02
C TYR A 619 21.73 28.58 -26.88
N GLY A 620 20.73 29.42 -26.56
CA GLY A 620 20.78 30.41 -25.48
C GLY A 620 20.56 29.86 -24.07
N GLY A 621 20.42 28.54 -23.88
CA GLY A 621 20.32 27.94 -22.55
C GLY A 621 18.98 28.14 -21.85
N THR A 622 17.87 28.27 -22.59
CA THR A 622 16.56 28.64 -22.02
C THR A 622 15.75 27.46 -21.48
N VAL A 623 16.14 26.20 -21.74
CA VAL A 623 15.49 25.03 -21.15
C VAL A 623 16.03 24.84 -19.73
N PRO A 624 15.17 24.84 -18.69
CA PRO A 624 15.60 24.63 -17.32
C PRO A 624 16.25 23.26 -17.14
N THR A 625 17.27 23.21 -16.30
CA THR A 625 17.93 21.98 -15.87
C THR A 625 17.27 21.46 -14.59
N ILE A 626 17.29 20.15 -14.38
CA ILE A 626 16.65 19.46 -13.26
C ILE A 626 17.71 18.93 -12.32
N THR A 627 17.50 19.09 -11.01
CA THR A 627 18.35 18.49 -9.98
C THR A 627 18.40 16.96 -10.11
N GLY A 628 19.44 16.33 -9.58
CA GLY A 628 19.54 14.86 -9.56
C GLY A 628 19.92 14.22 -10.91
N ARG A 629 20.05 15.00 -11.99
CA ARG A 629 20.51 14.54 -13.30
C ARG A 629 21.86 15.16 -13.67
N ASN A 630 22.76 14.36 -14.25
CA ASN A 630 24.00 14.90 -14.84
C ASN A 630 23.65 15.83 -16.03
N GLY A 631 24.54 16.77 -16.35
CA GLY A 631 24.37 17.64 -17.51
C GLY A 631 25.68 17.85 -18.26
N LEU A 632 25.61 17.94 -19.58
CA LEU A 632 26.76 18.27 -20.41
C LEU A 632 26.87 19.80 -20.53
N LEU A 633 27.89 20.38 -19.92
CA LEU A 633 28.31 21.75 -20.23
C LEU A 633 28.94 21.76 -21.62
N ARG A 634 28.53 22.71 -22.46
CA ARG A 634 29.15 22.96 -23.76
C ARG A 634 29.53 24.43 -23.85
N VAL A 635 30.81 24.71 -24.13
CA VAL A 635 31.35 26.05 -24.38
C VAL A 635 31.77 26.12 -25.85
N PHE A 636 31.22 27.08 -26.59
CA PHE A 636 31.44 27.23 -28.03
C PHE A 636 32.42 28.37 -28.30
N VAL A 637 33.68 28.02 -28.56
CA VAL A 637 34.72 28.98 -28.96
C VAL A 637 34.78 29.08 -30.48
N LYS A 638 34.91 30.29 -31.01
CA LYS A 638 35.18 30.55 -32.43
C LYS A 638 36.52 31.25 -32.63
N ALA A 639 37.13 31.03 -33.78
CA ALA A 639 38.23 31.84 -34.30
C ALA A 639 37.78 32.71 -35.48
N ASN A 640 38.42 33.86 -35.66
CA ASN A 640 38.18 34.74 -36.81
C ASN A 640 38.77 34.23 -38.14
N GLY A 641 39.57 33.15 -38.13
CA GLY A 641 40.23 32.61 -39.30
C GLY A 641 40.80 31.19 -39.12
N ALA A 642 41.38 30.66 -40.21
CA ALA A 642 42.04 29.35 -40.19
C ALA A 642 43.25 29.36 -39.24
N ASN A 643 43.36 28.32 -38.41
CA ASN A 643 44.34 28.26 -37.34
C ASN A 643 44.69 26.80 -37.00
N THR A 644 45.71 26.63 -36.17
CA THR A 644 46.08 25.37 -35.51
C THR A 644 46.14 25.54 -33.99
N ALA A 645 45.39 26.53 -33.46
CA ALA A 645 45.39 26.85 -32.04
C ALA A 645 44.60 25.80 -31.26
N THR A 646 45.11 25.42 -30.09
CA THR A 646 44.49 24.43 -29.21
C THR A 646 44.32 24.97 -27.78
N PRO A 647 43.58 26.10 -27.61
CA PRO A 647 43.46 26.77 -26.33
C PRO A 647 42.69 25.91 -25.31
N ALA A 648 43.09 26.01 -24.05
CA ALA A 648 42.30 25.49 -22.94
C ALA A 648 41.15 26.46 -22.59
N VAL A 649 40.04 25.93 -22.10
CA VAL A 649 38.93 26.72 -21.54
C VAL A 649 38.88 26.50 -20.03
N ARG A 650 39.01 27.57 -19.25
CA ARG A 650 38.76 27.55 -17.80
C ARG A 650 37.28 27.80 -17.54
N VAL A 651 36.66 26.97 -16.72
CA VAL A 651 35.27 27.17 -16.27
C VAL A 651 35.24 27.25 -14.76
N ARG A 652 34.57 28.28 -14.23
CA ARG A 652 34.40 28.57 -12.82
C ARG A 652 32.92 28.42 -12.45
N PHE A 653 32.65 27.58 -11.46
CA PHE A 653 31.31 27.31 -10.93
C PHE A 653 31.12 28.04 -9.60
N TYR A 654 29.94 28.62 -9.42
CA TYR A 654 29.59 29.37 -8.23
C TYR A 654 28.26 28.89 -7.65
N ASP A 655 28.12 28.98 -6.34
CA ASP A 655 26.83 28.97 -5.63
C ASP A 655 26.52 30.39 -5.17
N GLY A 656 25.53 31.03 -5.81
CA GLY A 656 25.33 32.46 -5.66
C GLY A 656 26.60 33.23 -6.06
N ALA A 657 27.21 33.95 -5.14
CA ALA A 657 28.46 34.68 -5.37
C ALA A 657 29.73 33.88 -5.03
N THR A 658 29.59 32.70 -4.40
CA THR A 658 30.72 31.94 -3.85
C THR A 658 31.29 31.01 -4.91
N LEU A 659 32.57 31.13 -5.25
CA LEU A 659 33.26 30.18 -6.14
C LEU A 659 33.35 28.81 -5.45
N THR A 660 32.77 27.78 -6.06
CA THR A 660 32.74 26.41 -5.51
C THR A 660 33.73 25.48 -6.22
N ASN A 661 33.96 25.69 -7.52
CA ASN A 661 34.86 24.84 -8.30
C ASN A 661 35.47 25.57 -9.50
N THR A 662 36.66 25.17 -9.91
CA THR A 662 37.29 25.62 -11.16
C THR A 662 37.83 24.41 -11.91
N ILE A 663 37.53 24.32 -13.19
CA ILE A 663 38.04 23.27 -14.08
C ILE A 663 38.72 23.88 -15.29
N THR A 664 39.54 23.08 -15.95
CA THR A 664 40.14 23.38 -17.26
C THR A 664 39.78 22.28 -18.23
N ILE A 665 39.26 22.66 -19.39
CA ILE A 665 38.87 21.76 -20.48
C ILE A 665 39.89 21.95 -21.61
N ASN A 666 40.51 20.85 -22.04
CA ASN A 666 41.45 20.88 -23.16
C ASN A 666 40.72 21.00 -24.51
N ALA A 667 41.42 21.53 -25.52
CA ALA A 667 40.86 21.63 -26.87
C ALA A 667 40.42 20.26 -27.40
N PRO A 668 39.19 20.14 -27.94
CA PRO A 668 38.65 18.86 -28.42
C PRO A 668 39.21 18.42 -29.78
N GLY A 669 39.98 19.28 -30.46
CA GLY A 669 40.56 19.04 -31.77
C GLY A 669 41.84 19.84 -32.00
N SER A 670 42.40 19.77 -33.21
CA SER A 670 43.67 20.39 -33.58
C SER A 670 43.60 21.87 -34.00
N ALA A 671 42.40 22.46 -33.97
CA ALA A 671 42.15 23.86 -34.33
C ALA A 671 40.84 24.35 -33.68
N VAL A 672 40.74 25.66 -33.45
CA VAL A 672 39.48 26.30 -33.04
C VAL A 672 38.56 26.48 -34.26
N PRO A 673 37.27 26.07 -34.19
CA PRO A 673 36.33 26.25 -35.30
C PRO A 673 36.11 27.72 -35.68
N GLN A 674 35.83 27.99 -36.96
CA GLN A 674 35.49 29.36 -37.42
C GLN A 674 34.01 29.71 -37.23
N ALA A 675 33.15 28.72 -36.99
CA ALA A 675 31.72 28.89 -36.78
C ALA A 675 31.20 27.90 -35.73
N VAL A 676 30.11 28.27 -35.05
CA VAL A 676 29.44 27.38 -34.09
C VAL A 676 28.81 26.21 -34.84
N ALA A 677 29.17 24.99 -34.46
CA ALA A 677 28.63 23.76 -35.03
C ALA A 677 28.01 22.88 -33.93
N GLN A 678 26.78 23.19 -33.49
CA GLN A 678 26.12 22.51 -32.36
C GLN A 678 25.97 20.99 -32.55
N GLY A 679 25.83 20.51 -33.79
CA GLY A 679 25.67 19.09 -34.13
C GLY A 679 26.92 18.22 -33.98
N THR A 680 28.07 18.80 -33.64
CA THR A 680 29.35 18.09 -33.50
C THR A 680 29.88 18.25 -32.08
N LEU A 681 30.18 17.15 -31.37
CA LEU A 681 30.73 17.27 -30.01
C LEU A 681 32.16 17.80 -29.99
N THR A 682 32.98 17.50 -31.00
CA THR A 682 34.36 17.99 -31.09
C THR A 682 34.50 19.45 -31.52
N SER A 683 33.39 20.16 -31.76
CA SER A 683 33.40 21.60 -32.06
C SER A 683 33.19 22.49 -30.81
N SER A 684 33.02 21.88 -29.64
CA SER A 684 32.78 22.57 -28.36
C SER A 684 33.61 21.96 -27.24
N TRP A 685 34.00 22.79 -26.27
CA TRP A 685 34.67 22.35 -25.05
C TRP A 685 33.60 21.83 -24.11
N ASN A 686 33.62 20.51 -23.89
CA ASN A 686 32.55 19.83 -23.19
C ASN A 686 33.03 19.32 -21.82
N TYR A 687 32.15 19.42 -20.82
CA TYR A 687 32.39 18.86 -19.50
C TYR A 687 31.12 18.25 -18.93
N LEU A 688 31.20 17.02 -18.43
CA LEU A 688 30.08 16.37 -17.76
C LEU A 688 30.00 16.89 -16.33
N ILE A 689 28.98 17.71 -16.04
CA ILE A 689 28.67 18.17 -14.69
C ILE A 689 27.91 17.04 -13.96
N PRO A 690 28.43 16.54 -12.83
CA PRO A 690 27.71 15.57 -12.00
C PRO A 690 26.42 16.17 -11.44
N SER A 691 25.39 15.34 -11.26
CA SER A 691 24.08 15.75 -10.72
C SER A 691 24.17 16.47 -9.38
N ALA A 692 25.12 16.08 -8.51
CA ALA A 692 25.35 16.70 -7.21
C ALA A 692 25.81 18.17 -7.30
N SER A 693 26.34 18.59 -8.44
CA SER A 693 26.79 19.97 -8.68
C SER A 693 25.73 20.82 -9.40
N LEU A 694 24.64 20.22 -9.90
CA LEU A 694 23.52 20.92 -10.52
C LEU A 694 22.43 21.20 -9.48
N LEU A 695 22.64 22.27 -8.70
CA LEU A 695 21.73 22.72 -7.65
C LEU A 695 21.21 24.14 -7.92
N PRO A 696 20.02 24.52 -7.41
CA PRO A 696 19.53 25.90 -7.47
C PRO A 696 20.57 26.86 -6.89
N GLY A 697 20.79 28.00 -7.55
CA GLY A 697 21.83 28.97 -7.19
C GLY A 697 23.11 28.86 -8.02
N LEU A 698 23.26 27.81 -8.84
CA LEU A 698 24.40 27.61 -9.72
C LEU A 698 24.61 28.81 -10.66
N ARG A 699 25.86 29.30 -10.72
CA ARG A 699 26.32 30.23 -11.75
C ARG A 699 27.62 29.77 -12.39
N ILE A 700 27.84 30.13 -13.66
CA ILE A 700 29.01 29.69 -14.43
C ILE A 700 29.67 30.86 -15.17
N LEU A 701 31.00 30.89 -15.14
CA LEU A 701 31.83 31.81 -15.91
C LEU A 701 32.91 31.01 -16.65
N ALA A 702 33.07 31.25 -17.94
CA ALA A 702 34.07 30.57 -18.78
C ALA A 702 35.05 31.56 -19.38
N ASP A 703 36.33 31.17 -19.46
CA ASP A 703 37.41 31.93 -20.10
C ASP A 703 38.14 31.02 -21.08
N VAL A 704 38.33 31.44 -22.33
CA VAL A 704 39.21 30.75 -23.29
C VAL A 704 40.62 31.33 -23.17
N ASP A 705 41.61 30.47 -23.38
CA ASP A 705 43.03 30.80 -23.24
C ASP A 705 43.38 31.60 -21.97
N PRO A 706 43.01 31.09 -20.77
CA PRO A 706 43.15 31.83 -19.52
C PRO A 706 44.61 32.18 -19.15
N ASN A 707 45.59 31.63 -19.87
CA ASN A 707 47.02 31.81 -19.65
C ASN A 707 47.68 32.68 -20.75
N GLY A 708 46.94 33.13 -21.78
CA GLY A 708 47.47 33.92 -22.90
C GLY A 708 48.53 33.19 -23.71
N THR A 709 48.33 31.89 -23.98
CA THR A 709 49.27 31.04 -24.72
C THR A 709 49.14 31.16 -26.22
N VAL A 710 47.97 31.58 -26.72
CA VAL A 710 47.69 31.90 -28.10
C VAL A 710 47.84 33.40 -28.27
N VAL A 711 48.56 33.85 -29.30
CA VAL A 711 48.69 35.29 -29.57
C VAL A 711 47.43 35.76 -30.29
N GLU A 712 46.68 36.64 -29.65
CA GLU A 712 45.39 37.13 -30.12
C GLU A 712 45.38 38.63 -30.45
N THR A 713 44.44 39.06 -31.28
CA THR A 713 44.20 40.48 -31.56
C THR A 713 43.36 41.18 -30.49
N SER A 714 42.58 40.45 -29.69
CA SER A 714 41.75 40.92 -28.58
C SER A 714 41.57 39.81 -27.55
N GLU A 715 41.79 40.14 -26.27
CA GLU A 715 41.51 39.27 -25.13
C GLU A 715 40.17 39.60 -24.46
N THR A 716 39.52 40.69 -24.89
CA THR A 716 38.36 41.26 -24.18
C THR A 716 37.07 40.43 -24.36
N ASP A 717 37.06 39.56 -25.35
CA ASP A 717 35.96 38.67 -25.74
C ASP A 717 36.24 37.20 -25.43
N ASN A 718 37.30 36.94 -24.64
CA ASN A 718 37.67 35.60 -24.18
C ASN A 718 36.84 35.11 -22.99
N THR A 719 35.99 35.95 -22.40
CA THR A 719 35.14 35.60 -21.24
C THR A 719 33.67 35.49 -21.63
N TYR A 720 32.98 34.46 -21.13
CA TYR A 720 31.53 34.31 -21.25
C TYR A 720 30.82 34.08 -19.89
N PRO A 721 29.80 34.88 -19.56
CA PRO A 721 29.30 36.03 -20.33
C PRO A 721 30.33 37.15 -20.47
N SER A 722 30.28 37.91 -21.57
CA SER A 722 31.21 39.02 -21.85
C SER A 722 31.21 40.12 -20.78
N SER A 723 30.17 40.19 -19.96
CA SER A 723 30.12 41.05 -18.76
C SER A 723 31.16 40.68 -17.68
N GLY A 724 31.78 39.51 -17.75
CA GLY A 724 32.63 38.95 -16.69
C GLY A 724 31.86 38.49 -15.45
N THR A 725 30.55 38.70 -15.39
CA THR A 725 29.70 38.25 -14.29
C THR A 725 29.23 36.81 -14.54
N PRO A 726 29.38 35.87 -13.59
CA PRO A 726 28.92 34.49 -13.77
C PRO A 726 27.44 34.42 -14.16
N ALA A 727 27.11 33.70 -15.22
CA ALA A 727 25.74 33.48 -15.69
C ALA A 727 24.97 32.58 -14.73
N ALA A 728 23.77 33.00 -14.30
CA ALA A 728 22.88 32.13 -13.55
C ALA A 728 22.34 31.00 -14.43
N ILE A 729 22.33 29.78 -13.90
CA ILE A 729 21.72 28.62 -14.56
C ILE A 729 20.37 28.36 -13.88
N ASP A 730 19.31 28.25 -14.67
CA ASP A 730 17.98 27.85 -14.18
C ASP A 730 18.00 26.35 -13.85
N VAL A 731 18.28 26.03 -12.58
CA VAL A 731 18.23 24.68 -12.02
C VAL A 731 17.00 24.56 -11.14
N ARG A 732 16.11 23.60 -11.44
CA ARG A 732 14.85 23.39 -10.74
C ARG A 732 14.79 22.02 -10.08
N THR A 733 14.24 21.99 -8.86
CA THR A 733 13.83 20.76 -8.19
C THR A 733 12.47 20.31 -8.71
N VAL A 734 12.27 19.01 -8.90
CA VAL A 734 10.97 18.45 -9.29
C VAL A 734 10.46 17.45 -8.25
N PRO A 735 9.14 17.35 -8.02
CA PRO A 735 8.59 16.31 -7.16
C PRO A 735 8.86 14.90 -7.70
N THR A 736 8.95 13.93 -6.80
CA THR A 736 9.01 12.50 -7.14
C THR A 736 7.86 12.12 -8.06
N PHE A 737 8.16 11.38 -9.13
CA PHE A 737 7.14 10.77 -9.97
C PHE A 737 6.77 9.40 -9.44
N SER A 738 5.58 9.29 -8.85
CA SER A 738 5.07 8.01 -8.36
C SER A 738 4.07 7.39 -9.35
N ILE A 739 4.36 6.18 -9.79
CA ILE A 739 3.57 5.42 -10.76
C ILE A 739 3.37 3.97 -10.26
N ARG A 740 2.20 3.40 -10.58
CA ARG A 740 1.85 2.01 -10.37
C ARG A 740 1.58 1.34 -11.70
N MET A 741 2.32 0.28 -11.99
CA MET A 741 2.09 -0.54 -13.17
C MET A 741 1.11 -1.66 -12.85
N VAL A 742 0.12 -1.85 -13.70
CA VAL A 742 -0.93 -2.86 -13.54
C VAL A 742 -0.78 -3.90 -14.64
N PRO A 743 -0.33 -5.13 -14.35
CA PRO A 743 -0.44 -6.23 -15.31
C PRO A 743 -1.91 -6.49 -15.59
N VAL A 744 -2.37 -6.22 -16.81
CA VAL A 744 -3.77 -6.46 -17.21
C VAL A 744 -3.86 -7.84 -17.84
N LEU A 745 -4.74 -8.67 -17.29
CA LEU A 745 -5.05 -10.01 -17.76
C LEU A 745 -6.41 -10.00 -18.47
N GLN A 746 -6.45 -10.43 -19.72
CA GLN A 746 -7.68 -10.46 -20.52
C GLN A 746 -8.38 -11.81 -20.38
N SER A 747 -9.56 -11.87 -19.78
CA SER A 747 -10.29 -13.14 -19.62
C SER A 747 -10.71 -13.76 -20.96
N ALA A 748 -10.91 -12.93 -22.00
CA ALA A 748 -11.30 -13.37 -23.34
C ALA A 748 -10.21 -14.20 -24.06
N THR A 749 -8.93 -14.00 -23.72
CA THR A 749 -7.80 -14.62 -24.43
C THR A 749 -6.81 -15.34 -23.51
N GLY A 750 -6.82 -15.06 -22.21
CA GLY A 750 -5.80 -15.51 -21.25
C GLY A 750 -4.47 -14.77 -21.34
N LEU A 751 -4.36 -13.73 -22.19
CA LEU A 751 -3.13 -12.94 -22.34
C LEU A 751 -2.97 -11.94 -21.19
N GLN A 752 -1.78 -11.90 -20.59
CA GLN A 752 -1.41 -10.98 -19.52
C GLN A 752 -0.31 -10.02 -19.98
N GLY A 753 -0.40 -8.75 -19.63
CA GLY A 753 0.73 -7.82 -19.77
C GLY A 753 1.97 -8.30 -19.02
N GLY A 754 3.11 -8.34 -19.71
CA GLY A 754 4.37 -8.91 -19.22
C GLY A 754 5.13 -8.13 -18.15
N VAL A 755 4.50 -7.20 -17.43
CA VAL A 755 5.19 -6.42 -16.37
C VAL A 755 5.31 -7.20 -15.06
N THR A 756 6.49 -7.11 -14.46
CA THR A 756 6.84 -7.68 -13.16
C THR A 756 7.69 -6.69 -12.38
N VAL A 757 7.83 -6.88 -11.06
CA VAL A 757 8.73 -6.05 -10.24
C VAL A 757 10.16 -6.03 -10.79
N GLY A 758 10.63 -7.15 -11.36
CA GLY A 758 11.97 -7.28 -11.92
C GLY A 758 12.21 -6.55 -13.24
N ASN A 759 11.18 -6.21 -14.01
CA ASN A 759 11.31 -5.55 -15.31
C ASN A 759 10.59 -4.19 -15.42
N ALA A 760 9.88 -3.73 -14.38
CA ALA A 760 9.16 -2.46 -14.38
C ALA A 760 10.07 -1.27 -14.74
N ALA A 761 11.32 -1.29 -14.29
CA ALA A 761 12.30 -0.25 -14.62
C ALA A 761 12.61 -0.16 -16.13
N SER A 762 12.52 -1.28 -16.86
CA SER A 762 12.79 -1.33 -18.30
C SER A 762 11.72 -0.60 -19.11
N TYR A 763 10.45 -0.68 -18.71
CA TYR A 763 9.36 0.06 -19.35
C TYR A 763 9.52 1.59 -19.21
N LEU A 764 10.16 2.05 -18.14
CA LEU A 764 10.37 3.49 -17.86
C LEU A 764 11.62 4.08 -18.51
N ALA A 765 12.37 3.33 -19.33
CA ALA A 765 13.65 3.78 -19.88
C ALA A 765 13.54 5.14 -20.60
N ASP A 766 12.66 5.25 -21.61
CA ASP A 766 12.43 6.50 -22.36
C ASP A 766 11.77 7.57 -21.49
N THR A 767 10.87 7.19 -20.57
CA THR A 767 10.25 8.14 -19.63
C THR A 767 11.31 8.84 -18.77
N ARG A 768 12.28 8.10 -18.23
CA ARG A 768 13.41 8.63 -17.44
C ARG A 768 14.40 9.41 -18.30
N ALA A 769 14.65 8.96 -19.53
CA ALA A 769 15.56 9.64 -20.43
C ALA A 769 15.01 11.00 -20.88
N LEU A 770 13.71 11.07 -21.21
CA LEU A 770 13.12 12.20 -21.91
C LEU A 770 12.47 13.24 -20.98
N TYR A 771 11.70 12.82 -19.97
CA TYR A 771 10.94 13.78 -19.16
C TYR A 771 11.76 14.46 -18.06
N PRO A 772 11.33 15.64 -17.58
CA PRO A 772 11.96 16.35 -16.46
C PRO A 772 11.66 15.65 -15.12
N LEU A 773 12.33 14.52 -14.88
CA LEU A 773 12.19 13.68 -13.70
C LEU A 773 13.51 13.60 -12.92
N ASP A 774 13.42 13.54 -11.60
CA ASP A 774 14.52 13.20 -10.70
C ASP A 774 14.27 11.80 -10.12
N ALA A 775 13.65 11.70 -8.94
CA ALA A 775 13.23 10.44 -8.36
C ALA A 775 11.97 9.88 -9.05
N VAL A 776 12.01 8.60 -9.43
CA VAL A 776 10.86 7.84 -9.94
C VAL A 776 10.59 6.67 -9.01
N ASP A 777 9.43 6.72 -8.36
CA ASP A 777 8.91 5.69 -7.47
C ASP A 777 7.91 4.82 -8.25
N VAL A 778 8.32 3.58 -8.54
CA VAL A 778 7.53 2.63 -9.34
C VAL A 778 7.22 1.38 -8.50
N ASP A 779 5.95 1.00 -8.46
CA ASP A 779 5.53 -0.31 -7.98
C ASP A 779 4.73 -1.08 -9.05
N VAL A 780 4.58 -2.38 -8.83
CA VAL A 780 3.78 -3.26 -9.68
C VAL A 780 2.66 -3.84 -8.84
N ARG A 781 1.43 -3.64 -9.29
CA ARG A 781 0.22 -4.18 -8.66
C ARG A 781 0.11 -5.68 -8.92
N ALA A 782 -0.61 -6.40 -8.05
CA ALA A 782 -1.16 -7.69 -8.42
C ALA A 782 -1.98 -7.58 -9.74
N PRO A 783 -1.96 -8.61 -10.61
CA PRO A 783 -2.68 -8.58 -11.88
C PRO A 783 -4.15 -8.23 -11.72
N PHE A 784 -4.65 -7.37 -12.60
CA PHE A 784 -6.06 -7.03 -12.70
C PHE A 784 -6.66 -7.74 -13.91
N THR A 785 -7.74 -8.49 -13.71
CA THR A 785 -8.42 -9.21 -14.79
C THR A 785 -9.56 -8.36 -15.35
N THR A 786 -9.46 -8.04 -16.64
CA THR A 786 -10.55 -7.42 -17.40
C THR A 786 -11.41 -8.49 -18.06
N ASN A 787 -12.72 -8.25 -18.09
CA ASN A 787 -13.68 -9.03 -18.87
C ASN A 787 -14.14 -8.30 -20.15
N SER A 788 -13.34 -7.34 -20.63
CA SER A 788 -13.56 -6.73 -21.95
C SER A 788 -13.46 -7.77 -23.07
N ASP A 789 -14.00 -7.42 -24.24
CA ASP A 789 -13.70 -8.12 -25.48
C ASP A 789 -12.19 -8.07 -25.79
N THR A 790 -11.75 -8.98 -26.68
CA THR A 790 -10.37 -9.00 -27.19
C THR A 790 -9.96 -7.66 -27.78
N LEU A 791 -8.76 -7.18 -27.40
CA LEU A 791 -8.17 -5.97 -27.96
C LEU A 791 -8.00 -6.06 -29.48
N LYS A 792 -8.44 -5.02 -30.20
CA LYS A 792 -8.29 -4.88 -31.66
C LYS A 792 -7.35 -3.73 -31.96
N SER A 793 -6.59 -3.86 -33.06
CA SER A 793 -5.58 -2.88 -33.48
C SER A 793 -6.14 -1.50 -33.84
N ASN A 794 -7.45 -1.38 -34.05
CA ASN A 794 -8.15 -0.14 -34.37
C ASN A 794 -9.24 0.23 -33.35
N ASP A 795 -9.30 -0.47 -32.22
CA ASP A 795 -10.32 -0.33 -31.18
C ASP A 795 -11.78 -0.33 -31.68
N ALA A 796 -12.08 -1.03 -32.77
CA ALA A 796 -13.43 -1.05 -33.35
C ALA A 796 -14.52 -1.62 -32.41
N ASN A 797 -14.14 -2.28 -31.32
CA ASN A 797 -15.04 -2.76 -30.27
C ASN A 797 -14.98 -1.95 -28.96
N GLY A 798 -14.17 -0.88 -28.89
CA GLY A 798 -14.05 -0.04 -27.69
C GLY A 798 -13.40 -0.72 -26.47
N ALA A 799 -12.68 -1.81 -26.69
CA ALA A 799 -12.01 -2.57 -25.64
C ALA A 799 -10.83 -1.79 -25.02
N TRP A 800 -10.06 -1.04 -25.80
CA TRP A 800 -9.01 -0.17 -25.26
C TRP A 800 -9.60 0.89 -24.33
N ASN A 801 -10.63 1.61 -24.78
CA ASN A 801 -11.31 2.59 -23.93
C ASN A 801 -11.91 1.95 -22.66
N GLN A 802 -12.48 0.74 -22.78
CA GLN A 802 -12.99 0.02 -21.61
C GLN A 802 -11.90 -0.26 -20.58
N ILE A 803 -10.78 -0.84 -20.99
CA ILE A 803 -9.68 -1.18 -20.08
C ILE A 803 -9.08 0.08 -19.45
N LEU A 804 -8.97 1.19 -20.20
CA LEU A 804 -8.51 2.46 -19.64
C LEU A 804 -9.48 2.98 -18.56
N SER A 805 -10.79 2.91 -18.81
CA SER A 805 -11.83 3.25 -17.83
C SER A 805 -11.74 2.38 -16.57
N GLU A 806 -11.52 1.07 -16.73
CA GLU A 806 -11.34 0.13 -15.63
C GLU A 806 -10.08 0.42 -14.81
N VAL A 807 -8.95 0.72 -15.46
CA VAL A 807 -7.70 1.10 -14.78
C VAL A 807 -7.87 2.42 -14.01
N ASN A 808 -8.67 3.36 -14.51
CA ASN A 808 -8.99 4.60 -13.80
C ASN A 808 -9.90 4.35 -12.59
N ALA A 809 -10.93 3.51 -12.75
CA ALA A 809 -11.79 3.09 -11.64
C ALA A 809 -11.00 2.33 -10.57
N LEU A 810 -10.05 1.48 -11.00
CA LEU A 810 -9.12 0.77 -10.11
C LEU A 810 -8.26 1.75 -9.33
N ARG A 811 -7.69 2.77 -9.98
CA ARG A 811 -6.92 3.85 -9.29
C ARG A 811 -7.75 4.54 -8.22
N ALA A 812 -8.99 4.91 -8.54
CA ALA A 812 -9.89 5.57 -7.61
C ALA A 812 -10.27 4.66 -6.44
N ALA A 813 -10.57 3.38 -6.71
CA ALA A 813 -10.99 2.39 -5.70
C ALA A 813 -9.85 1.88 -4.82
N ASP A 814 -8.62 1.83 -5.33
CA ASP A 814 -7.41 1.56 -4.56
C ASP A 814 -7.04 2.77 -3.67
N GLY A 815 -7.65 3.93 -3.89
CA GLY A 815 -7.38 5.16 -3.13
C GLY A 815 -5.98 5.74 -3.37
N SER A 816 -5.36 5.41 -4.51
CA SER A 816 -3.97 5.74 -4.78
C SER A 816 -3.82 7.13 -5.39
N THR A 817 -2.81 7.86 -4.92
CA THR A 817 -2.41 9.14 -5.49
C THR A 817 -1.49 9.00 -6.70
N ARG A 818 -0.93 7.80 -6.92
CA ARG A 818 0.00 7.48 -8.01
C ARG A 818 -0.69 7.58 -9.38
N TYR A 819 0.13 7.80 -10.41
CA TYR A 819 -0.29 7.50 -11.78
C TYR A 819 -0.49 5.99 -11.94
N TYR A 820 -1.48 5.57 -12.72
CA TYR A 820 -1.71 4.16 -13.05
C TYR A 820 -1.39 3.91 -14.51
N TYR A 821 -0.63 2.86 -14.79
CA TYR A 821 -0.33 2.44 -16.15
C TYR A 821 -0.68 0.96 -16.33
N GLY A 822 -1.76 0.68 -17.05
CA GLY A 822 -2.16 -0.69 -17.38
C GLY A 822 -1.32 -1.24 -18.53
N ILE A 823 -0.64 -2.36 -18.30
CA ILE A 823 0.18 -3.03 -19.32
C ILE A 823 -0.63 -4.20 -19.86
N VAL A 824 -0.89 -4.21 -21.16
CA VAL A 824 -1.68 -5.23 -21.87
C VAL A 824 -0.82 -6.01 -22.84
N ASN A 825 -1.16 -7.27 -23.08
CA ASN A 825 -0.55 -8.08 -24.14
C ASN A 825 -1.50 -8.19 -25.33
N VAL A 826 -1.00 -7.94 -26.55
CA VAL A 826 -1.84 -7.93 -27.76
C VAL A 826 -1.36 -8.96 -28.77
N SER A 827 -2.30 -9.53 -29.53
CA SER A 827 -2.04 -10.55 -30.55
C SER A 827 -1.58 -9.99 -31.91
N TYR A 828 -1.66 -8.68 -32.12
CA TYR A 828 -1.29 -8.00 -33.36
C TYR A 828 0.05 -7.26 -33.24
N SER A 829 0.73 -6.99 -34.36
CA SER A 829 2.06 -6.35 -34.39
C SER A 829 2.06 -4.85 -34.64
N SER A 830 0.96 -4.27 -35.13
CA SER A 830 0.81 -2.84 -35.42
C SER A 830 -0.62 -2.36 -35.20
N GLY A 831 -0.80 -1.05 -35.04
CA GLY A 831 -2.06 -0.40 -34.68
C GLY A 831 -1.96 0.34 -33.35
N ILE A 832 -3.05 0.41 -32.60
CA ILE A 832 -3.08 1.02 -31.27
C ILE A 832 -2.14 0.27 -30.35
N ALA A 833 -1.17 1.03 -29.82
CA ALA A 833 -0.14 0.57 -28.91
C ALA A 833 -0.36 1.07 -27.48
N GLY A 834 -1.08 2.18 -27.31
CA GLY A 834 -1.40 2.79 -26.03
C GLY A 834 -2.62 3.69 -26.12
N LEU A 835 -3.15 4.07 -24.95
CA LEU A 835 -4.23 5.01 -24.80
C LEU A 835 -4.15 5.70 -23.44
N GLY A 836 -4.11 7.02 -23.42
CA GLY A 836 -3.99 7.84 -22.22
C GLY A 836 -5.03 8.97 -22.14
N TYR A 837 -5.24 9.47 -20.92
CA TYR A 837 -6.03 10.69 -20.70
C TYR A 837 -5.20 11.97 -20.88
N VAL A 838 -5.83 13.05 -21.35
CA VAL A 838 -5.21 14.36 -21.59
C VAL A 838 -5.97 15.54 -20.94
N PRO A 839 -5.44 16.12 -19.83
CA PRO A 839 -4.57 15.46 -18.86
C PRO A 839 -5.33 14.38 -18.07
N GLY A 840 -4.60 13.57 -17.32
CA GLY A 840 -5.18 12.61 -16.39
C GLY A 840 -4.11 11.83 -15.63
N ARG A 841 -4.52 10.80 -14.88
CA ARG A 841 -3.62 9.99 -14.03
C ARG A 841 -3.63 8.51 -14.37
N ALA A 842 -4.24 8.14 -15.48
CA ALA A 842 -4.26 6.78 -15.95
C ALA A 842 -3.99 6.74 -17.46
N ALA A 843 -3.27 5.70 -17.85
CA ALA A 843 -2.99 5.32 -19.23
C ALA A 843 -2.87 3.81 -19.32
N ILE A 844 -2.93 3.27 -20.53
CA ILE A 844 -2.64 1.87 -20.82
C ILE A 844 -1.75 1.74 -22.05
N GLY A 845 -0.98 0.67 -22.14
CA GLY A 845 -0.16 0.38 -23.30
C GLY A 845 0.30 -1.07 -23.39
N TRP A 846 0.72 -1.46 -24.59
CA TRP A 846 1.13 -2.83 -24.86
C TRP A 846 2.48 -3.19 -24.19
N ASP A 847 2.76 -4.48 -24.08
CA ASP A 847 3.93 -4.98 -23.35
C ASP A 847 5.19 -5.21 -24.20
N LYS A 848 5.18 -4.79 -25.47
CA LYS A 848 6.21 -5.09 -26.46
C LYS A 848 7.50 -4.30 -26.26
N LEU A 849 8.43 -4.79 -25.44
CA LEU A 849 9.76 -4.20 -25.36
C LEU A 849 10.57 -4.47 -26.65
N PRO A 850 11.39 -3.51 -27.15
CA PRO A 850 11.65 -2.18 -26.55
C PRO A 850 10.64 -1.09 -26.90
N SER A 851 9.71 -1.28 -27.86
CA SER A 851 8.80 -0.22 -28.31
C SER A 851 7.85 0.31 -27.22
N ALA A 852 7.51 -0.53 -26.25
CA ALA A 852 6.68 -0.15 -25.10
C ALA A 852 7.28 0.99 -24.25
N THR A 853 8.59 1.21 -24.29
CA THR A 853 9.24 2.31 -23.55
C THR A 853 8.84 3.67 -24.09
N GLY A 854 8.93 3.86 -25.41
CA GLY A 854 8.48 5.06 -26.10
C GLY A 854 6.97 5.26 -26.03
N VAL A 855 6.19 4.17 -26.12
CA VAL A 855 4.72 4.22 -25.95
C VAL A 855 4.36 4.68 -24.54
N MET A 856 4.97 4.12 -23.51
CA MET A 856 4.75 4.56 -22.13
C MET A 856 5.09 6.04 -21.95
N ALA A 857 6.23 6.49 -22.47
CA ALA A 857 6.59 7.89 -22.42
C ALA A 857 5.52 8.75 -23.11
N HIS A 858 5.11 8.39 -24.33
CA HIS A 858 4.09 9.10 -25.11
C HIS A 858 2.76 9.23 -24.34
N GLU A 859 2.20 8.12 -23.83
CA GLU A 859 0.94 8.16 -23.08
C GLU A 859 1.04 8.93 -21.76
N LEU A 860 2.20 8.87 -21.09
CA LEU A 860 2.45 9.71 -19.92
C LEU A 860 2.54 11.19 -20.27
N GLY A 861 3.00 11.52 -21.48
CA GLY A 861 2.94 12.88 -22.03
C GLY A 861 1.52 13.41 -22.10
N HIS A 862 0.56 12.60 -22.57
CA HIS A 862 -0.86 12.94 -22.51
C HIS A 862 -1.33 13.16 -21.08
N ASN A 863 -0.96 12.28 -20.14
CA ASN A 863 -1.27 12.43 -18.72
C ASN A 863 -0.70 13.74 -18.11
N PHE A 864 0.41 14.26 -18.65
CA PHE A 864 0.98 15.58 -18.33
C PHE A 864 0.36 16.74 -19.15
N GLY A 865 -0.79 16.48 -19.79
CA GLY A 865 -1.59 17.45 -20.52
C GLY A 865 -1.03 17.83 -21.89
N ARG A 866 -0.19 16.99 -22.51
CA ARG A 866 0.32 17.25 -23.85
C ARG A 866 -0.63 16.71 -24.91
N PHE A 867 -0.92 17.53 -25.92
CA PHE A 867 -1.51 17.08 -27.18
C PHE A 867 -0.41 16.67 -28.14
N HIS A 868 -0.81 16.14 -29.29
CA HIS A 868 0.14 15.65 -30.28
C HIS A 868 0.95 16.75 -30.95
N ALA A 869 2.21 16.47 -31.26
CA ALA A 869 2.97 17.32 -32.15
C ALA A 869 2.40 17.20 -33.59
N PRO A 870 2.43 18.27 -34.42
CA PRO A 870 1.94 18.22 -35.80
C PRO A 870 2.64 17.15 -36.67
N SER A 871 1.98 16.76 -37.77
CA SER A 871 2.46 15.82 -38.81
C SER A 871 2.33 14.31 -38.51
N CYS A 872 2.61 13.51 -39.56
CA CYS A 872 2.60 12.04 -39.57
C CYS A 872 1.28 11.37 -39.15
N GLY A 873 0.16 12.05 -39.38
CA GLY A 873 -1.18 11.48 -39.18
C GLY A 873 -1.61 11.39 -37.71
N ALA A 874 -0.88 12.02 -36.79
CA ALA A 874 -1.30 12.15 -35.40
C ALA A 874 -2.59 13.00 -35.32
N GLY A 875 -3.62 12.48 -34.65
CA GLY A 875 -4.88 13.19 -34.44
C GLY A 875 -4.72 14.28 -33.37
N GLY A 876 -5.58 15.31 -33.40
CA GLY A 876 -5.62 16.30 -32.32
C GLY A 876 -4.31 17.07 -32.09
N ALA A 877 -3.61 17.45 -33.18
CA ALA A 877 -2.37 18.21 -33.11
C ALA A 877 -2.50 19.47 -32.25
N ASP A 878 -1.50 19.73 -31.42
CA ASP A 878 -1.36 20.92 -30.59
C ASP A 878 -1.12 22.13 -31.49
N PRO A 879 -2.09 23.06 -31.61
CA PRO A 879 -1.93 24.24 -32.46
C PRO A 879 -0.86 25.21 -31.93
N SER A 880 -0.43 25.04 -30.68
CA SER A 880 0.60 25.88 -30.04
C SER A 880 2.01 25.32 -30.23
N TYR A 881 2.18 24.16 -30.86
CA TYR A 881 3.49 23.58 -31.10
C TYR A 881 4.31 24.49 -32.04
N PRO A 882 5.50 24.98 -31.62
CA PRO A 882 6.12 26.14 -32.25
C PRO A 882 6.93 25.84 -33.52
N VAL A 883 7.28 24.57 -33.76
CA VAL A 883 8.15 24.18 -34.87
C VAL A 883 7.35 23.37 -35.90
N ALA A 884 7.49 23.76 -37.18
CA ALA A 884 6.80 23.09 -38.27
C ALA A 884 7.06 21.57 -38.28
N GLU A 885 6.04 20.83 -38.72
CA GLU A 885 6.07 19.38 -38.83
C GLU A 885 6.35 18.61 -37.53
N GLY A 886 6.22 19.25 -36.36
CA GLY A 886 6.49 18.60 -35.08
C GLY A 886 7.98 18.34 -34.83
N ARG A 887 8.90 19.07 -35.47
CA ARG A 887 10.34 18.89 -35.28
C ARG A 887 10.84 19.46 -33.96
N LEU A 888 12.02 19.03 -33.49
CA LEU A 888 12.61 19.57 -32.25
C LEU A 888 13.00 21.04 -32.39
N GLY A 889 13.51 21.43 -33.57
CA GLY A 889 14.06 22.77 -33.85
C GLY A 889 15.39 23.07 -33.14
N THR A 890 15.89 22.14 -32.32
CA THR A 890 17.16 22.26 -31.62
C THR A 890 17.75 20.87 -31.32
N TYR A 891 19.03 20.82 -30.98
CA TYR A 891 19.69 19.55 -30.72
C TYR A 891 19.25 18.98 -29.36
N GLY A 892 19.00 17.67 -29.34
CA GLY A 892 18.90 16.88 -28.11
C GLY A 892 20.26 16.27 -27.75
N TYR A 893 20.33 15.65 -26.58
CA TYR A 893 21.49 14.92 -26.11
C TYR A 893 21.05 13.76 -25.23
N ASP A 894 21.64 12.59 -25.49
CA ASP A 894 21.41 11.38 -24.74
C ASP A 894 22.66 11.02 -23.96
N LEU A 895 22.59 11.24 -22.63
CA LEU A 895 23.65 10.99 -21.69
C LEU A 895 24.08 9.51 -21.65
N SER A 896 23.17 8.57 -21.93
CA SER A 896 23.46 7.14 -21.82
C SER A 896 24.37 6.65 -22.96
N SER A 897 24.20 7.22 -24.14
CA SER A 897 24.96 6.90 -25.34
C SER A 897 26.02 7.95 -25.70
N ASN A 898 26.11 9.03 -24.92
CA ASN A 898 26.94 10.20 -25.20
C ASN A 898 26.74 10.72 -26.64
N ALA A 899 25.48 10.83 -27.08
CA ALA A 899 25.14 11.13 -28.46
C ALA A 899 24.21 12.33 -28.59
N LEU A 900 24.53 13.24 -29.52
CA LEU A 900 23.62 14.31 -29.92
C LEU A 900 22.45 13.75 -30.73
N LYS A 901 21.28 14.35 -30.55
CA LYS A 901 20.07 14.05 -31.31
C LYS A 901 19.81 15.22 -32.24
N ASP A 902 19.81 14.93 -33.53
CA ASP A 902 19.67 15.93 -34.60
C ASP A 902 18.42 16.81 -34.42
N SER A 903 18.54 18.11 -34.71
CA SER A 903 17.45 19.08 -34.56
C SER A 903 16.26 18.84 -35.48
N ALA A 904 16.46 18.09 -36.57
CA ALA A 904 15.42 17.72 -37.53
C ALA A 904 14.61 16.49 -37.07
N ARG A 905 14.95 15.84 -35.95
CA ARG A 905 14.11 14.79 -35.35
C ARG A 905 12.74 15.33 -34.96
N TYR A 906 11.81 14.42 -34.74
CA TYR A 906 10.44 14.73 -34.36
C TYR A 906 10.24 14.65 -32.85
N ASP A 907 9.29 15.40 -32.33
CA ASP A 907 8.88 15.32 -30.93
C ASP A 907 8.26 13.96 -30.60
N LEU A 908 8.47 13.50 -29.36
CA LEU A 908 7.92 12.27 -28.81
C LEU A 908 6.39 12.22 -28.93
N MET A 909 5.70 13.36 -28.83
CA MET A 909 4.25 13.46 -28.96
C MET A 909 3.78 13.42 -30.42
N GLY A 910 4.65 13.18 -31.40
CA GLY A 910 4.26 12.93 -32.79
C GLY A 910 4.27 11.44 -33.14
N TYR A 911 3.67 11.08 -34.28
CA TYR A 911 3.74 9.72 -34.85
C TYR A 911 4.90 9.54 -35.85
N CYS A 912 5.67 10.61 -36.06
CA CYS A 912 6.83 10.58 -36.92
C CYS A 912 7.98 9.78 -36.28
N ASN A 913 8.92 9.32 -37.10
CA ASN A 913 10.16 8.69 -36.62
C ASN A 913 11.35 9.20 -37.44
N PRO A 914 12.56 9.25 -36.86
CA PRO A 914 12.88 8.94 -35.46
C PRO A 914 12.54 10.11 -34.50
N THR A 915 12.17 9.78 -33.25
CA THR A 915 11.74 10.77 -32.25
C THR A 915 12.81 11.13 -31.21
N TRP A 916 12.57 12.24 -30.50
CA TRP A 916 13.18 12.67 -29.24
C TRP A 916 12.23 13.66 -28.55
N ILE A 917 12.59 14.27 -27.41
CA ILE A 917 11.74 15.31 -26.79
C ILE A 917 12.17 16.73 -27.21
N SER A 918 11.21 17.57 -27.57
CA SER A 918 11.44 18.98 -27.89
C SER A 918 11.53 19.85 -26.63
N PRO A 919 12.12 21.06 -26.73
CA PRO A 919 12.07 22.05 -25.65
C PRO A 919 10.64 22.39 -25.22
N TYR A 920 9.71 22.48 -26.17
CA TYR A 920 8.32 22.83 -25.93
C TYR A 920 7.63 21.77 -25.07
N THR A 921 7.73 20.50 -25.45
CA THR A 921 7.14 19.39 -24.69
C THR A 921 7.80 19.25 -23.33
N PHE A 922 9.14 19.31 -23.25
CA PHE A 922 9.88 19.20 -21.99
C PHE A 922 9.48 20.28 -20.98
N THR A 923 9.52 21.55 -21.38
CA THR A 923 9.19 22.70 -20.50
C THR A 923 7.72 22.71 -20.10
N SER A 924 6.83 22.27 -20.98
CA SER A 924 5.41 22.15 -20.66
C SER A 924 5.11 21.04 -19.65
N VAL A 925 5.77 19.88 -19.77
CA VAL A 925 5.65 18.81 -18.78
C VAL A 925 6.24 19.24 -17.43
N LEU A 926 7.38 19.94 -17.44
CA LEU A 926 7.96 20.53 -16.22
C LEU A 926 6.97 21.47 -15.53
N SER A 927 6.35 22.37 -16.31
CA SER A 927 5.36 23.33 -15.80
C SER A 927 4.11 22.64 -15.25
N TYR A 928 3.59 21.63 -15.95
CA TYR A 928 2.45 20.84 -15.50
C TYR A 928 2.75 20.16 -14.16
N ARG A 929 3.88 19.46 -14.04
CA ARG A 929 4.28 18.75 -12.83
C ARG A 929 4.52 19.68 -11.64
N THR A 930 5.06 20.87 -11.91
CA THR A 930 5.28 21.90 -10.89
C THR A 930 3.97 22.49 -10.40
N SER A 931 3.00 22.71 -11.30
CA SER A 931 1.71 23.33 -10.98
C SER A 931 0.67 22.35 -10.43
N ASN A 932 0.87 21.04 -10.65
CA ASN A 932 -0.03 19.97 -10.22
C ASN A 932 0.69 18.96 -9.31
N PRO A 933 1.32 19.40 -8.19
CA PRO A 933 2.02 18.49 -7.31
C PRO A 933 1.04 17.51 -6.67
N ILE A 934 1.42 16.24 -6.65
CA ILE A 934 0.68 15.20 -5.92
C ILE A 934 1.09 15.31 -4.45
N ASN A 935 0.47 16.25 -3.72
CA ASN A 935 0.81 16.53 -2.32
C ASN A 935 0.36 15.39 -1.40
N ALA A 936 1.27 14.50 -1.02
CA ALA A 936 1.02 13.44 -0.03
C ALA A 936 0.57 13.98 1.34
N THR A 937 1.05 15.17 1.73
CA THR A 937 0.72 15.83 3.01
C THR A 937 -0.65 16.50 3.06
N ALA A 938 -1.22 16.91 1.92
CA ALA A 938 -2.59 17.43 1.86
C ALA A 938 -3.66 16.34 2.09
N LEU A 939 -3.29 15.05 2.02
CA LEU A 939 -4.19 13.93 2.30
C LEU A 939 -4.40 13.63 3.79
N VAL A 940 -3.54 14.14 4.67
CA VAL A 940 -3.54 13.76 6.10
C VAL A 940 -4.66 14.43 6.90
N ALA A 941 -5.21 15.56 6.44
CA ALA A 941 -6.21 16.32 7.19
C ALA A 941 -7.68 16.07 6.78
N GLY A 942 -7.96 15.35 5.68
CA GLY A 942 -9.33 15.16 5.20
C GLY A 942 -9.58 13.97 4.25
N ASN A 943 -8.59 13.10 4.04
CA ASN A 943 -8.63 12.08 2.99
C ASN A 943 -8.27 10.67 3.52
N SER A 944 -8.63 10.38 4.78
CA SER A 944 -8.55 9.01 5.31
C SER A 944 -9.50 8.09 4.53
N SER A 945 -9.05 6.86 4.27
CA SER A 945 -9.93 5.84 3.70
C SER A 945 -11.22 5.73 4.52
N ARG A 946 -12.36 5.77 3.85
CA ARG A 946 -13.69 5.71 4.45
C ARG A 946 -14.69 5.13 3.46
N ARG A 947 -15.82 4.65 3.99
CA ARG A 947 -16.91 4.08 3.21
C ARG A 947 -17.40 5.09 2.16
N GLY A 948 -17.35 4.71 0.89
CA GLY A 948 -17.78 5.52 -0.25
C GLY A 948 -18.39 4.66 -1.35
N LEU A 949 -19.08 5.31 -2.28
CA LEU A 949 -19.65 4.68 -3.46
C LEU A 949 -18.79 5.04 -4.68
N LEU A 950 -18.17 4.02 -5.30
CA LEU A 950 -17.51 4.15 -6.59
C LEU A 950 -18.58 4.28 -7.68
N VAL A 951 -18.62 5.44 -8.33
CA VAL A 951 -19.50 5.74 -9.46
C VAL A 951 -18.63 6.10 -10.66
N TRP A 952 -18.74 5.34 -11.73
CA TRP A 952 -17.79 5.40 -12.84
C TRP A 952 -18.47 5.03 -14.16
N GLY A 953 -17.82 5.41 -15.26
CA GLY A 953 -18.38 5.21 -16.58
C GLY A 953 -17.66 5.98 -17.67
N ARG A 954 -18.34 6.06 -18.82
CA ARG A 954 -17.80 6.56 -20.08
C ARG A 954 -18.85 7.38 -20.82
N VAL A 955 -18.40 8.38 -21.55
CA VAL A 955 -19.14 9.06 -22.60
C VAL A 955 -18.40 8.76 -23.89
N GLN A 956 -19.05 8.10 -24.85
CA GLN A 956 -18.45 7.76 -26.13
C GLN A 956 -19.54 7.62 -27.20
N ASN A 957 -19.24 8.05 -28.42
CA ASN A 957 -20.11 7.99 -29.59
C ASN A 957 -21.52 8.57 -29.33
N GLY A 958 -21.60 9.68 -28.58
CA GLY A 958 -22.85 10.32 -28.19
C GLY A 958 -23.69 9.54 -27.16
N GLN A 959 -23.16 8.45 -26.59
CA GLN A 959 -23.80 7.66 -25.55
C GLN A 959 -23.12 7.88 -24.19
N VAL A 960 -23.92 7.82 -23.14
CA VAL A 960 -23.42 7.72 -21.76
C VAL A 960 -23.53 6.26 -21.34
N ILE A 961 -22.42 5.69 -20.88
CA ILE A 961 -22.35 4.35 -20.32
C ILE A 961 -22.05 4.53 -18.83
N LEU A 962 -23.01 4.14 -18.00
CA LEU A 962 -22.83 4.05 -16.55
C LEU A 962 -22.48 2.61 -16.20
N GLU A 963 -21.43 2.43 -15.40
CA GLU A 963 -21.01 1.11 -14.92
C GLU A 963 -21.63 0.81 -13.54
N PRO A 964 -21.78 -0.48 -13.15
CA PRO A 964 -22.29 -0.82 -11.84
C PRO A 964 -21.48 -0.13 -10.74
N THR A 965 -22.19 0.47 -9.78
CA THR A 965 -21.57 1.15 -8.65
C THR A 965 -21.14 0.14 -7.60
N TYR A 966 -20.05 0.45 -6.89
CA TYR A 966 -19.53 -0.45 -5.86
C TYR A 966 -19.23 0.31 -4.58
N GLU A 967 -19.64 -0.24 -3.44
CA GLU A 967 -19.16 0.25 -2.16
C GLU A 967 -17.67 -0.07 -1.98
N VAL A 968 -16.87 0.96 -1.72
CA VAL A 968 -15.42 0.89 -1.54
C VAL A 968 -14.99 1.60 -0.27
N ASP A 969 -13.86 1.17 0.29
CA ASP A 969 -13.17 1.87 1.37
C ASP A 969 -11.96 2.59 0.76
N ALA A 970 -12.19 3.82 0.33
CA ALA A 970 -11.20 4.64 -0.34
C ALA A 970 -11.38 6.13 0.04
N PRO A 971 -10.32 6.95 -0.03
CA PRO A 971 -10.44 8.39 0.09
C PRO A 971 -11.46 8.94 -0.93
N PRO A 972 -12.26 9.96 -0.57
CA PRO A 972 -13.11 10.65 -1.52
C PRO A 972 -12.37 11.06 -2.80
N SER A 973 -12.96 10.73 -3.94
CA SER A 973 -12.48 11.16 -5.26
C SER A 973 -13.65 11.86 -5.95
N LEU A 974 -13.72 13.18 -5.79
CA LEU A 974 -14.81 14.01 -6.32
C LEU A 974 -14.31 14.84 -7.51
N PRO A 975 -15.22 15.34 -8.38
CA PRO A 975 -14.86 16.27 -9.44
C PRO A 975 -14.10 17.47 -8.89
N GLN A 976 -12.93 17.77 -9.46
CA GLN A 976 -12.07 18.88 -9.02
C GLN A 976 -12.63 20.24 -9.42
N ARG A 977 -13.49 20.29 -10.44
CA ARG A 977 -14.18 21.48 -10.93
C ARG A 977 -15.54 21.11 -11.51
N PRO A 978 -16.53 22.02 -11.45
CA PRO A 978 -17.78 21.86 -12.20
C PRO A 978 -17.52 21.71 -13.70
N GLY A 979 -18.36 20.93 -14.39
CA GLY A 979 -18.29 20.74 -15.84
C GLY A 979 -19.66 20.54 -16.47
N ARG A 980 -19.68 20.18 -17.76
CA ARG A 980 -20.90 20.15 -18.59
C ARG A 980 -21.76 18.90 -18.37
N ASN A 981 -21.16 17.83 -17.84
CA ASN A 981 -21.85 16.60 -17.52
C ASN A 981 -22.36 16.66 -16.08
N ARG A 982 -23.31 15.81 -15.74
CA ARG A 982 -23.93 15.80 -14.42
C ARG A 982 -24.09 14.39 -13.89
N LEU A 983 -23.70 14.18 -12.65
CA LEU A 983 -23.83 12.92 -11.93
C LEU A 983 -24.72 13.12 -10.71
N GLN A 984 -25.84 12.42 -10.65
CA GLN A 984 -26.85 12.58 -9.61
C GLN A 984 -27.15 11.24 -8.93
N GLY A 985 -27.39 11.30 -7.63
CA GLY A 985 -27.88 10.17 -6.83
C GLY A 985 -29.17 10.56 -6.13
N PHE A 986 -30.17 9.69 -6.17
CA PHE A 986 -31.48 9.91 -5.56
C PHE A 986 -31.77 8.84 -4.53
N GLY A 987 -32.39 9.22 -3.42
CA GLY A 987 -32.86 8.30 -2.38
C GLY A 987 -34.26 7.75 -2.66
N PRO A 988 -34.78 6.89 -1.77
CA PRO A 988 -36.03 6.14 -1.98
C PRO A 988 -37.29 7.01 -2.14
N LEU A 989 -37.27 8.27 -1.67
CA LEU A 989 -38.39 9.22 -1.83
C LEU A 989 -38.17 10.19 -3.00
N GLY A 990 -37.18 9.93 -3.86
CA GLY A 990 -36.81 10.82 -4.97
C GLY A 990 -35.99 12.04 -4.54
N GLN A 991 -35.58 12.14 -3.27
CA GLN A 991 -34.71 13.22 -2.79
C GLN A 991 -33.31 13.11 -3.42
N VAL A 992 -32.73 14.23 -3.82
CA VAL A 992 -31.34 14.28 -4.32
C VAL A 992 -30.39 14.09 -3.14
N LEU A 993 -29.59 13.01 -3.17
CA LEU A 993 -28.54 12.73 -2.19
C LEU A 993 -27.22 13.38 -2.57
N PHE A 994 -26.89 13.40 -3.86
CA PHE A 994 -25.77 14.14 -4.41
C PHE A 994 -26.07 14.62 -5.82
N ASP A 995 -25.44 15.73 -6.18
CA ASP A 995 -25.51 16.35 -7.49
C ASP A 995 -24.17 16.99 -7.83
N LEU A 996 -23.45 16.36 -8.75
CA LEU A 996 -22.08 16.69 -9.06
C LEU A 996 -21.96 17.08 -10.55
N PRO A 997 -21.82 18.38 -10.87
CA PRO A 997 -21.41 18.78 -12.20
C PRO A 997 -19.93 18.38 -12.42
N PHE A 998 -19.62 17.82 -13.58
CA PHE A 998 -18.28 17.31 -13.88
C PHE A 998 -17.95 17.38 -15.38
N ASP A 999 -16.67 17.39 -15.69
CA ASP A 999 -16.15 16.98 -17.00
C ASP A 999 -15.37 15.69 -16.79
N GLY A 1000 -15.58 14.70 -17.65
CA GLY A 1000 -14.77 13.48 -17.60
C GLY A 1000 -13.36 13.72 -18.14
N GLU A 1001 -12.46 12.82 -17.80
CA GLU A 1001 -11.09 12.76 -18.33
C GLU A 1001 -11.15 12.43 -19.83
N ARG A 1002 -10.69 13.36 -20.66
CA ARG A 1002 -10.71 13.22 -22.12
C ARG A 1002 -9.65 12.22 -22.56
N LEU A 1003 -10.00 11.36 -23.51
CA LEU A 1003 -9.05 10.43 -24.13
C LEU A 1003 -8.22 11.14 -25.20
N ALA A 1004 -6.92 10.87 -25.23
CA ALA A 1004 -6.08 11.16 -26.38
C ALA A 1004 -6.44 10.19 -27.53
N ASP A 1005 -6.44 10.70 -28.76
CA ASP A 1005 -6.51 9.90 -30.01
C ASP A 1005 -7.65 8.93 -30.18
N HIS A 1006 -8.72 9.13 -29.40
CA HIS A 1006 -9.94 8.39 -29.58
C HIS A 1006 -10.67 8.87 -30.86
N PRO A 1007 -11.16 7.95 -31.72
CA PRO A 1007 -11.87 8.32 -32.96
C PRO A 1007 -13.07 9.24 -32.72
N ASP A 1008 -13.74 9.06 -31.58
CA ASP A 1008 -14.66 10.06 -31.04
C ASP A 1008 -13.88 11.08 -30.18
N GLY A 1009 -13.64 12.26 -30.74
CA GLY A 1009 -12.94 13.36 -30.06
C GLY A 1009 -13.66 13.94 -28.85
N THR A 1010 -14.91 13.54 -28.59
CA THR A 1010 -15.70 13.90 -27.40
C THR A 1010 -15.65 12.84 -26.30
N ALA A 1011 -14.96 11.72 -26.52
CA ALA A 1011 -14.90 10.62 -25.58
C ALA A 1011 -14.26 11.04 -24.25
N GLN A 1012 -14.93 10.68 -23.15
CA GLN A 1012 -14.53 11.02 -21.80
C GLN A 1012 -14.84 9.88 -20.84
N ASN A 1013 -13.97 9.62 -19.88
CA ASN A 1013 -14.22 8.65 -18.81
C ASN A 1013 -14.29 9.36 -17.46
N PHE A 1014 -14.99 8.77 -16.49
CA PHE A 1014 -15.05 9.29 -15.13
C PHE A 1014 -15.05 8.16 -14.11
N ALA A 1015 -14.44 8.41 -12.95
CA ALA A 1015 -14.46 7.53 -11.80
C ALA A 1015 -14.38 8.36 -10.52
N PHE A 1016 -15.44 8.34 -9.74
CA PHE A 1016 -15.57 9.11 -8.51
C PHE A 1016 -15.87 8.19 -7.33
N VAL A 1017 -15.33 8.52 -6.16
CA VAL A 1017 -15.69 7.88 -4.89
C VAL A 1017 -16.45 8.91 -4.07
N ILE A 1018 -17.77 8.74 -4.03
CA ILE A 1018 -18.70 9.64 -3.34
C ILE A 1018 -18.86 9.15 -1.91
N PRO A 1019 -18.40 9.89 -0.90
CA PRO A 1019 -18.39 9.38 0.46
C PRO A 1019 -19.80 9.38 1.08
N PHE A 1020 -20.07 8.41 1.95
CA PHE A 1020 -21.42 8.21 2.50
C PHE A 1020 -21.90 9.35 3.40
N ASP A 1021 -21.00 10.10 4.03
CA ASP A 1021 -21.32 11.31 4.80
C ASP A 1021 -21.95 12.40 3.90
N MET A 1022 -21.46 12.56 2.66
CA MET A 1022 -22.08 13.45 1.66
C MET A 1022 -23.51 13.00 1.31
N MET A 1023 -23.79 11.70 1.39
CA MET A 1023 -25.11 11.11 1.16
C MET A 1023 -25.95 10.98 2.44
N ARG A 1024 -25.54 11.63 3.55
CA ARG A 1024 -26.20 11.56 4.87
C ARG A 1024 -26.36 10.13 5.41
N GLY A 1025 -25.41 9.25 5.08
CA GLY A 1025 -25.43 7.83 5.45
C GLY A 1025 -26.46 6.99 4.67
N GLN A 1026 -27.15 7.56 3.67
CA GLN A 1026 -28.13 6.85 2.86
C GLN A 1026 -27.52 6.32 1.56
N GLU A 1027 -27.92 5.11 1.16
CA GLU A 1027 -27.60 4.58 -0.17
C GLU A 1027 -28.59 5.14 -1.20
N PRO A 1028 -28.10 5.56 -2.39
CA PRO A 1028 -29.01 5.90 -3.48
C PRO A 1028 -29.85 4.68 -3.89
N THR A 1029 -31.06 4.95 -4.36
CA THR A 1029 -31.90 3.99 -5.08
C THR A 1029 -31.87 4.25 -6.58
N LEU A 1030 -31.34 5.39 -7.03
CA LEU A 1030 -31.11 5.70 -8.43
C LEU A 1030 -29.84 6.52 -8.59
N VAL A 1031 -28.99 6.14 -9.54
CA VAL A 1031 -27.83 6.93 -9.98
C VAL A 1031 -27.98 7.25 -11.45
N ARG A 1032 -27.80 8.52 -11.80
CA ARG A 1032 -27.97 9.05 -13.16
C ARG A 1032 -26.75 9.83 -13.59
N ALA A 1033 -26.20 9.48 -14.75
CA ALA A 1033 -25.20 10.27 -15.46
C ALA A 1033 -25.84 10.91 -16.70
N THR A 1034 -25.54 12.18 -16.96
CA THR A 1034 -26.05 12.94 -18.11
C THR A 1034 -24.91 13.69 -18.79
N ALA A 1035 -24.85 13.62 -20.12
CA ALA A 1035 -23.92 14.35 -20.96
C ALA A 1035 -24.67 14.91 -22.18
N GLY A 1036 -24.90 16.23 -22.20
CA GLY A 1036 -25.79 16.85 -23.19
C GLY A 1036 -27.20 16.28 -23.12
N ALA A 1037 -27.74 15.82 -24.25
CA ALA A 1037 -29.06 15.17 -24.32
C ALA A 1037 -29.03 13.67 -23.93
N ALA A 1038 -27.85 13.05 -23.85
CA ALA A 1038 -27.72 11.64 -23.53
C ALA A 1038 -27.72 11.42 -22.00
N ARG A 1039 -28.38 10.35 -21.56
CA ARG A 1039 -28.42 9.95 -20.15
C ARG A 1039 -28.34 8.44 -19.99
N ALA A 1040 -27.72 8.00 -18.90
CA ALA A 1040 -27.78 6.63 -18.42
C ALA A 1040 -28.14 6.63 -16.94
N GLU A 1041 -28.94 5.67 -16.51
CA GLU A 1041 -29.34 5.53 -15.12
C GLU A 1041 -29.43 4.06 -14.71
N PHE A 1042 -29.07 3.79 -13.47
CA PHE A 1042 -29.40 2.56 -12.78
C PHE A 1042 -30.39 2.87 -11.66
N GLY A 1043 -31.42 2.04 -11.55
CA GLY A 1043 -32.31 2.00 -10.40
C GLY A 1043 -32.10 0.70 -9.62
N SER A 1044 -32.05 0.80 -8.29
CA SER A 1044 -31.99 -0.36 -7.40
C SER A 1044 -33.25 -1.20 -7.55
N THR A 1045 -33.10 -2.52 -7.64
CA THR A 1045 -34.22 -3.45 -7.80
C THR A 1045 -34.83 -3.88 -6.47
N ALA A 1046 -34.18 -3.58 -5.33
CA ALA A 1046 -34.63 -3.83 -3.95
C ALA A 1046 -35.20 -5.24 -3.65
N ALA A 1047 -34.94 -6.23 -4.52
CA ALA A 1047 -35.46 -7.57 -4.35
C ALA A 1047 -34.70 -8.27 -3.21
N VAL A 1048 -35.43 -9.00 -2.36
CA VAL A 1048 -34.85 -9.86 -1.33
C VAL A 1048 -34.00 -10.92 -2.04
N ALA A 1049 -32.68 -10.86 -1.88
CA ALA A 1049 -31.77 -11.82 -2.48
C ALA A 1049 -32.16 -13.24 -2.06
N THR A 1050 -32.54 -14.08 -3.02
CA THR A 1050 -32.79 -15.50 -2.75
C THR A 1050 -31.46 -16.24 -2.69
N THR A 1051 -31.44 -17.46 -2.13
CA THR A 1051 -30.21 -18.30 -2.14
C THR A 1051 -29.70 -18.60 -3.55
N ALA A 1052 -30.55 -18.47 -4.58
CA ALA A 1052 -30.17 -18.63 -5.99
C ALA A 1052 -29.45 -17.40 -6.58
N ASP A 1053 -29.43 -16.26 -5.88
CA ASP A 1053 -28.79 -15.02 -6.33
C ASP A 1053 -27.36 -14.85 -5.79
N VAL A 1054 -26.88 -15.77 -4.95
CA VAL A 1054 -25.51 -15.71 -4.41
C VAL A 1054 -24.51 -16.07 -5.51
N PRO A 1055 -23.47 -15.25 -5.75
CA PRO A 1055 -22.42 -15.62 -6.68
C PRO A 1055 -21.75 -16.94 -6.29
N VAL A 1056 -21.49 -17.78 -7.28
CA VAL A 1056 -20.80 -19.07 -7.11
C VAL A 1056 -19.41 -18.98 -7.70
N ALA A 1057 -18.40 -19.41 -6.94
CA ALA A 1057 -17.02 -19.50 -7.40
C ALA A 1057 -16.62 -20.95 -7.60
N GLU A 1058 -16.09 -21.28 -8.78
CA GLU A 1058 -15.63 -22.62 -9.16
C GLU A 1058 -14.18 -22.55 -9.65
N ARG A 1059 -13.32 -23.44 -9.13
CA ARG A 1059 -11.96 -23.57 -9.65
C ARG A 1059 -11.96 -24.26 -11.00
N ILE A 1060 -11.50 -23.56 -12.03
CA ILE A 1060 -11.46 -24.05 -13.42
C ILE A 1060 -10.02 -24.31 -13.92
N GLY A 1061 -9.01 -24.03 -13.10
CA GLY A 1061 -7.61 -24.32 -13.39
C GLY A 1061 -6.70 -24.11 -12.17
N ALA A 1062 -5.40 -24.41 -12.31
CA ALA A 1062 -4.41 -24.36 -11.23
C ALA A 1062 -4.31 -23.01 -10.50
N GLY A 1063 -4.74 -21.92 -11.16
CA GLY A 1063 -4.83 -20.59 -10.56
C GLY A 1063 -5.97 -19.76 -11.14
N ALA A 1064 -7.03 -20.38 -11.67
CA ALA A 1064 -8.15 -19.69 -12.30
C ALA A 1064 -9.48 -20.09 -11.63
N VAL A 1065 -10.27 -19.08 -11.26
CA VAL A 1065 -11.56 -19.22 -10.60
C VAL A 1065 -12.61 -18.51 -11.45
N ARG A 1066 -13.65 -19.24 -11.84
CA ARG A 1066 -14.83 -18.69 -12.50
C ARG A 1066 -15.84 -18.29 -11.44
N VAL A 1067 -16.26 -17.03 -11.45
CA VAL A 1067 -17.33 -16.49 -10.61
C VAL A 1067 -18.56 -16.28 -11.49
N ARG A 1068 -19.70 -16.87 -11.12
CA ARG A 1068 -20.98 -16.75 -11.85
C ARG A 1068 -22.06 -16.18 -10.95
N TRP A 1069 -22.95 -15.35 -11.48
CA TRP A 1069 -24.07 -14.76 -10.76
C TRP A 1069 -25.29 -14.58 -11.66
N ASN A 1070 -26.45 -14.36 -11.06
CA ASN A 1070 -27.67 -14.06 -11.79
C ASN A 1070 -27.63 -12.61 -12.33
N GLY A 1071 -27.42 -12.45 -13.64
CA GLY A 1071 -27.36 -11.14 -14.31
C GLY A 1071 -28.67 -10.33 -14.26
N GLY A 1072 -29.80 -10.97 -13.92
CA GLY A 1072 -31.08 -10.29 -13.78
C GLY A 1072 -31.23 -9.51 -12.46
N SER A 1073 -30.71 -10.05 -11.36
CA SER A 1073 -30.74 -9.43 -10.02
C SER A 1073 -29.44 -8.69 -9.69
N THR A 1074 -28.30 -9.14 -10.20
CA THR A 1074 -26.97 -8.55 -9.99
C THR A 1074 -26.37 -8.07 -11.31
N ARG A 1075 -26.19 -6.76 -11.45
CA ARG A 1075 -25.67 -6.10 -12.67
C ARG A 1075 -24.16 -6.24 -12.83
N GLY A 1076 -23.43 -6.35 -11.73
CA GLY A 1076 -21.99 -6.55 -11.75
C GLY A 1076 -21.44 -7.02 -10.42
N VAL A 1077 -20.20 -7.47 -10.43
CA VAL A 1077 -19.46 -7.87 -9.23
C VAL A 1077 -18.06 -7.25 -9.21
N MET A 1078 -17.60 -6.83 -8.05
CA MET A 1078 -16.18 -6.53 -7.81
C MET A 1078 -15.62 -7.70 -7.01
N VAL A 1079 -14.60 -8.36 -7.56
CA VAL A 1079 -13.94 -9.50 -6.91
C VAL A 1079 -12.68 -9.00 -6.22
N ARG A 1080 -12.49 -9.35 -4.95
CA ARG A 1080 -11.35 -8.97 -4.13
C ARG A 1080 -10.62 -10.18 -3.57
N HIS A 1081 -9.32 -10.00 -3.42
CA HIS A 1081 -8.47 -10.94 -2.71
C HIS A 1081 -8.84 -10.94 -1.21
N PRO A 1082 -9.15 -12.11 -0.59
CA PRO A 1082 -9.67 -12.16 0.78
C PRO A 1082 -8.67 -11.72 1.86
N ALA A 1083 -7.36 -11.86 1.59
CA ALA A 1083 -6.29 -11.47 2.50
C ALA A 1083 -5.82 -10.01 2.33
N THR A 1084 -5.57 -9.56 1.10
CA THR A 1084 -5.00 -8.22 0.84
C THR A 1084 -6.07 -7.16 0.58
N GLY A 1085 -7.30 -7.56 0.24
CA GLY A 1085 -8.36 -6.66 -0.19
C GLY A 1085 -8.20 -6.13 -1.62
N ASP A 1086 -7.15 -6.53 -2.34
CA ASP A 1086 -6.88 -6.09 -3.71
C ASP A 1086 -8.03 -6.45 -4.64
N ILE A 1087 -8.46 -5.51 -5.46
CA ILE A 1087 -9.45 -5.74 -6.51
C ILE A 1087 -8.81 -6.61 -7.60
N LEU A 1088 -9.36 -7.79 -7.83
CA LEU A 1088 -8.89 -8.74 -8.84
C LEU A 1088 -9.60 -8.56 -10.19
N ALA A 1089 -10.87 -8.15 -10.18
CA ALA A 1089 -11.65 -7.90 -11.39
C ALA A 1089 -12.90 -7.04 -11.13
N PHE A 1090 -13.36 -6.37 -12.19
CA PHE A 1090 -14.74 -5.89 -12.31
C PHE A 1090 -15.48 -6.81 -13.28
N GLY A 1091 -16.44 -7.57 -12.78
CA GLY A 1091 -17.25 -8.51 -13.53
C GLY A 1091 -18.56 -7.90 -14.03
N ARG A 1092 -18.93 -8.23 -15.26
CA ARG A 1092 -20.18 -7.85 -15.93
C ARG A 1092 -20.75 -9.06 -16.70
N GLY A 1093 -22.04 -9.04 -17.01
CA GLY A 1093 -22.63 -10.04 -17.90
C GLY A 1093 -22.89 -11.43 -17.29
N GLY A 1094 -22.88 -11.56 -15.95
CA GLY A 1094 -23.24 -12.79 -15.24
C GLY A 1094 -22.08 -13.76 -14.99
N GLU A 1095 -20.89 -13.49 -15.53
CA GLU A 1095 -19.69 -14.31 -15.32
C GLU A 1095 -18.41 -13.47 -15.36
N ALA A 1096 -17.45 -13.81 -14.51
CA ALA A 1096 -16.09 -13.28 -14.54
C ALA A 1096 -15.09 -14.40 -14.21
N THR A 1097 -13.94 -14.40 -14.88
CA THR A 1097 -12.82 -15.24 -14.48
C THR A 1097 -11.81 -14.39 -13.73
N VAL A 1098 -11.32 -14.87 -12.60
CA VAL A 1098 -10.24 -14.24 -11.83
C VAL A 1098 -9.13 -15.24 -11.61
N TYR A 1099 -7.90 -14.76 -11.52
CA TYR A 1099 -6.74 -15.61 -11.36
C TYR A 1099 -6.17 -15.49 -9.96
N THR A 1100 -6.34 -16.56 -9.17
CA THR A 1100 -5.94 -16.63 -7.78
C THR A 1100 -5.84 -18.09 -7.28
N ALA A 1101 -4.92 -18.32 -6.35
CA ALA A 1101 -4.78 -19.58 -5.64
C ALA A 1101 -5.73 -19.70 -4.42
N GLU A 1102 -6.38 -18.60 -4.03
CA GLU A 1102 -7.19 -18.52 -2.83
C GLU A 1102 -8.38 -19.47 -2.85
N SER A 1103 -8.68 -20.08 -1.70
CA SER A 1103 -9.84 -20.97 -1.50
C SER A 1103 -11.13 -20.23 -1.19
N THR A 1104 -11.05 -18.91 -0.98
CA THR A 1104 -12.21 -18.01 -0.78
C THR A 1104 -12.02 -16.73 -1.58
N LEU A 1105 -13.10 -16.02 -1.86
CA LEU A 1105 -13.10 -14.71 -2.52
C LEU A 1105 -14.04 -13.75 -1.79
N ASP A 1106 -13.64 -12.48 -1.70
CA ASP A 1106 -14.53 -11.41 -1.27
C ASP A 1106 -15.23 -10.83 -2.51
N ILE A 1107 -16.55 -10.91 -2.55
CA ILE A 1107 -17.36 -10.44 -3.66
C ILE A 1107 -18.22 -9.28 -3.19
N VAL A 1108 -18.12 -8.15 -3.90
CA VAL A 1108 -19.08 -7.04 -3.78
C VAL A 1108 -20.02 -7.14 -4.97
N THR A 1109 -21.24 -7.61 -4.75
CA THR A 1109 -22.29 -7.61 -5.79
C THR A 1109 -22.89 -6.22 -5.90
N SER A 1110 -23.33 -5.84 -7.09
CA SER A 1110 -24.03 -4.59 -7.36
C SER A 1110 -25.32 -4.86 -8.13
N ASP A 1111 -26.45 -4.34 -7.65
CA ASP A 1111 -27.73 -4.33 -8.38
C ASP A 1111 -27.79 -3.22 -9.44
N GLY A 1112 -26.69 -2.48 -9.62
CA GLY A 1112 -26.56 -1.29 -10.45
C GLY A 1112 -26.42 -0.02 -9.60
N VAL A 1113 -26.90 -0.02 -8.36
CA VAL A 1113 -26.79 1.12 -7.44
C VAL A 1113 -26.28 0.72 -6.05
N ARG A 1114 -26.92 -0.28 -5.43
CA ARG A 1114 -26.60 -0.77 -4.09
C ARG A 1114 -25.62 -1.92 -4.19
N SER A 1115 -24.78 -2.02 -3.16
CA SER A 1115 -23.75 -3.04 -3.07
C SER A 1115 -23.98 -3.97 -1.90
N GLU A 1116 -23.64 -5.25 -2.06
CA GLU A 1116 -23.61 -6.20 -0.95
C GLU A 1116 -22.28 -6.94 -0.94
N ARG A 1117 -21.61 -6.97 0.22
CA ARG A 1117 -20.33 -7.68 0.39
C ARG A 1117 -20.55 -9.06 0.96
N ARG A 1118 -19.96 -10.08 0.35
CA ARG A 1118 -20.02 -11.47 0.81
C ARG A 1118 -18.69 -12.17 0.56
N ARG A 1119 -18.25 -12.99 1.53
CA ARG A 1119 -17.15 -13.94 1.33
C ARG A 1119 -17.72 -15.28 0.87
N ILE A 1120 -17.23 -15.81 -0.24
CA ILE A 1120 -17.68 -17.09 -0.79
C ILE A 1120 -16.52 -18.09 -0.90
N GLY A 1121 -16.82 -19.37 -0.71
CA GLY A 1121 -15.87 -20.46 -0.93
C GLY A 1121 -15.71 -20.77 -2.41
N VAL A 1122 -14.49 -21.13 -2.83
CA VAL A 1122 -14.20 -21.62 -4.18
C VAL A 1122 -14.42 -23.14 -4.21
N GLY A 1123 -15.45 -23.57 -4.92
CA GLY A 1123 -15.75 -24.99 -5.12
C GLY A 1123 -14.62 -25.73 -5.83
N GLY A 1124 -14.39 -26.99 -5.44
CA GLY A 1124 -13.40 -27.87 -6.08
C GLY A 1124 -13.78 -28.16 -7.54
N ALA A 1125 -12.75 -28.31 -8.39
CA ALA A 1125 -12.97 -28.66 -9.79
C ALA A 1125 -13.74 -29.99 -9.90
N PRO A 1126 -14.77 -30.11 -10.75
CA PRO A 1126 -15.38 -31.40 -11.02
C PRO A 1126 -14.30 -32.37 -11.56
N PRO A 1127 -14.27 -33.64 -11.12
CA PRO A 1127 -13.29 -34.60 -11.60
C PRO A 1127 -13.40 -34.70 -13.12
N SER A 1128 -12.27 -34.53 -13.81
CA SER A 1128 -12.19 -34.63 -15.27
C SER A 1128 -12.77 -35.97 -15.71
N ARG A 1129 -13.92 -35.95 -16.41
CA ARG A 1129 -14.35 -37.12 -17.17
C ARG A 1129 -13.32 -37.32 -18.28
N ARG A 1130 -12.47 -38.34 -18.13
CA ARG A 1130 -11.68 -38.88 -19.24
C ARG A 1130 -12.65 -39.20 -20.38
N ARG A 1131 -12.47 -38.56 -21.53
CA ARG A 1131 -12.88 -39.06 -22.83
C ARG A 1131 -11.64 -39.24 -23.67
#